data_AF-A0A0G4NGV1-F1
#
_entry.id   AF-A0A0G4NGV1-F1
#
_cell.length_a   1.000
_cell.length_b   1.000
_cell.length_c   1.000
_cell.angle_alpha   90.00
_cell.angle_beta   90.00
_cell.angle_gamma   90.00
#
_symmetry.space_group_name_H-M   'P 1'
#
loop_
_entity.id
_entity.type
_entity.pdbx_description
1 polymer ?
#
loop_
_entity_poly.entity_id
_entity_poly.type
_entity_poly.pdbx_seq_one_letter_code
_entity_poly.pdbx_strand_id
1 'polypeptide(L)'
;MAPLAGFTGNPFRSRADMVGAASALINPLHPHKSASGARIRLPIETAAGFDDVAAQLEGFARPLFAIGIRTGTAFAAQSFGALTGSPIAGAIVAAQGGEYLGLQLFCGMTMVVSTCFLLVASPTINQAHRLRSAHTRDIARLPNTVPPLRGVKLRGSFLDSDLSRSRRPKTMTPLPGFTGNPFRSRADMVGAASALINPLHPHKSASGARIRLPIETAAGFDDVAAQLEGFARPLFAVAPLLMTEATAREDPKLLTWINGLSNGVDPLHPEYWGDIGHVDQRMVETESISFTLLSNPDIVLNTMSQTARNNLVAWLSGMNGKRMPENNWRWFRVLSNLALTKVLGVPESDVQTQVDEDFAMLDSFYVGEGWSSDGLWSDGRAQADYYSGSFAMQFAPLLYVSFVGGDGERVTRYRRHANEFAIKYWRYFDRDGAAIPFGRSMTYRFAMVAFWAVAALVKLEALSMPVIKGLLLRHLRWWAAPERATMFHTNGCLSIGFLYPNMYMSEDYNSPQSVYWCLKSFVVLALGAGDGFWQCEEEVHPADLPSSAFQPAEVIWPPRQILVNDSVHHYLLSSGQGTVKPFKAREAKYGKLAYSSTFGFSVPTGTLLHQLAPDSTLAVSIDNGESWSLRQSPFDVGLVQVKTLDGASSGITSRWKPWSYLDIVVDTTLISSPVTFPGWHFRIHKLNYSSLPSWTASLQVVDGGFAIASTTEKGLFFPEATEVDFDGTECYSVSAKERRCLVVSRKGASGIADLSSASVAEQLATSAEVLRPDPNTNLMASRTQIPILRRKFLPQLGNPDEFIVTGVFASGHPCSQEAVCSWNAPPTEISFSGGVWTLT
;
A
#
# COMPACT_ATOMS: atom_id res chain seq x y z
N MET A 1 -55.47 19.47 -1.81
CA MET A 1 -55.58 20.93 -2.00
C MET A 1 -54.72 21.61 -0.94
N ALA A 2 -53.63 22.26 -1.37
CA ALA A 2 -52.93 23.32 -0.63
C ALA A 2 -53.75 24.64 -0.79
N PRO A 3 -53.44 25.81 -0.15
CA PRO A 3 -52.09 26.25 0.26
C PRO A 3 -51.90 27.27 1.43
N LEU A 4 -50.60 27.51 1.75
CA LEU A 4 -49.92 28.71 2.34
C LEU A 4 -50.19 29.10 3.81
N ALA A 5 -49.26 29.58 4.66
CA ALA A 5 -47.81 29.92 4.71
C ALA A 5 -47.50 30.17 6.22
N GLY A 6 -46.30 30.23 6.79
CA GLY A 6 -44.89 30.14 6.39
C GLY A 6 -44.05 30.46 7.64
N PHE A 7 -42.86 29.88 7.79
CA PHE A 7 -41.74 30.44 8.56
C PHE A 7 -40.45 29.79 8.08
N THR A 8 -39.65 30.58 7.37
CA THR A 8 -38.29 30.28 6.92
C THR A 8 -37.30 30.90 7.90
N GLY A 9 -36.32 30.13 8.38
CA GLY A 9 -35.18 30.61 9.15
C GLY A 9 -33.90 29.92 8.69
N ASN A 10 -33.07 30.66 7.97
CA ASN A 10 -31.78 30.30 7.39
C ASN A 10 -30.65 30.83 8.30
N PRO A 11 -29.55 30.10 8.56
CA PRO A 11 -28.32 30.71 9.05
C PRO A 11 -27.15 30.43 8.10
N PHE A 12 -26.91 31.36 7.17
CA PHE A 12 -25.61 31.57 6.52
C PHE A 12 -25.34 33.06 6.37
N ARG A 13 -24.37 33.55 7.16
CA ARG A 13 -23.57 34.81 7.14
C ARG A 13 -23.41 35.25 8.60
N SER A 14 -22.23 35.21 9.20
CA SER A 14 -21.05 35.99 8.81
C SER A 14 -19.71 35.23 9.05
N ARG A 15 -18.81 35.34 8.07
CA ARG A 15 -17.37 35.06 8.17
C ARG A 15 -16.67 36.42 8.22
N ALA A 16 -16.30 36.86 9.41
CA ALA A 16 -15.25 37.83 9.74
C ALA A 16 -15.32 38.01 11.26
N ASP A 17 -14.15 38.16 11.91
CA ASP A 17 -13.94 38.32 13.35
C ASP A 17 -13.83 37.04 14.20
N MET A 18 -12.75 36.28 13.98
CA MET A 18 -12.10 35.47 15.03
C MET A 18 -10.61 35.29 14.71
N VAL A 19 -9.83 36.34 14.91
CA VAL A 19 -8.38 36.27 15.12
C VAL A 19 -8.12 36.84 16.51
N GLY A 20 -7.70 35.99 17.44
CA GLY A 20 -7.21 36.39 18.76
C GLY A 20 -8.02 35.87 19.94
N ALA A 21 -7.69 34.67 20.43
CA ALA A 21 -7.79 34.28 21.85
C ALA A 21 -7.36 32.81 22.04
N ALA A 22 -6.06 32.58 22.27
CA ALA A 22 -5.57 31.37 22.93
C ALA A 22 -4.18 31.66 23.54
N SER A 23 -4.17 32.46 24.60
CA SER A 23 -3.02 32.61 25.49
C SER A 23 -3.51 33.12 26.83
N ALA A 24 -3.74 32.19 27.76
CA ALA A 24 -3.52 32.34 29.20
C ALA A 24 -4.24 31.21 29.92
N LEU A 25 -3.48 30.31 30.55
CA LEU A 25 -3.74 29.80 31.89
C LEU A 25 -2.57 28.89 32.27
N ILE A 26 -1.67 29.43 33.09
CA ILE A 26 -1.29 28.89 34.40
C ILE A 26 0.00 29.60 34.81
N ASN A 27 -0.09 30.38 35.88
CA ASN A 27 1.03 30.77 36.72
C ASN A 27 0.66 30.32 38.14
N PRO A 28 1.65 30.04 39.01
CA PRO A 28 1.63 30.80 40.26
C PRO A 28 3.00 31.33 40.74
N LEU A 29 2.97 32.63 41.09
CA LEU A 29 3.46 33.23 42.35
C LEU A 29 4.99 33.44 42.61
N HIS A 30 5.45 34.67 42.30
CA HIS A 30 6.13 35.72 43.13
C HIS A 30 7.34 35.42 44.07
N PRO A 31 8.16 36.44 44.51
CA PRO A 31 8.55 37.73 43.92
C PRO A 31 10.04 38.20 44.18
N HIS A 32 10.42 39.34 43.55
CA HIS A 32 11.54 40.28 43.90
C HIS A 32 12.99 39.76 43.74
N LYS A 33 13.99 40.46 43.15
CA LYS A 33 14.32 41.90 43.05
C LYS A 33 15.36 42.16 41.93
N SER A 34 15.50 43.42 41.52
CA SER A 34 16.40 43.94 40.46
C SER A 34 17.90 43.68 40.64
N ALA A 35 18.62 43.42 39.55
CA ALA A 35 19.91 44.05 39.24
C ALA A 35 20.28 43.86 37.76
N SER A 36 20.58 44.98 37.10
CA SER A 36 21.23 45.08 35.79
C SER A 36 22.60 44.40 35.78
N GLY A 37 22.88 43.57 34.77
CA GLY A 37 24.20 43.01 34.53
C GLY A 37 24.24 42.24 33.21
N ALA A 38 25.18 42.56 32.34
CA ALA A 38 25.32 42.07 30.98
C ALA A 38 25.23 40.53 30.85
N ARG A 39 24.35 40.03 29.97
CA ARG A 39 24.37 38.64 29.54
C ARG A 39 25.50 38.45 28.52
N ILE A 40 26.63 37.93 28.98
CA ILE A 40 27.63 37.27 28.14
C ILE A 40 26.96 36.01 27.57
N ARG A 41 26.80 35.96 26.24
CA ARG A 41 26.46 34.71 25.53
C ARG A 41 27.69 33.80 25.59
N LEU A 42 27.58 32.67 26.27
CA LEU A 42 28.54 31.55 26.15
C LEU A 42 28.12 30.70 24.94
N PRO A 43 28.94 30.56 23.89
CA PRO A 43 28.76 29.54 22.87
C PRO A 43 29.31 28.20 23.38
N ILE A 44 28.56 27.13 23.14
CA ILE A 44 29.00 25.74 23.30
C ILE A 44 29.95 25.47 22.12
N GLU A 45 31.24 25.79 22.29
CA GLU A 45 32.29 25.73 21.25
C GLU A 45 33.41 24.72 21.57
N THR A 46 33.10 23.64 22.29
CA THR A 46 34.08 22.56 22.55
C THR A 46 34.25 21.57 21.39
N ALA A 47 33.39 21.61 20.36
CA ALA A 47 33.49 20.73 19.18
C ALA A 47 34.28 21.33 18.00
N ALA A 48 34.33 22.66 17.89
CA ALA A 48 34.82 23.35 16.70
C ALA A 48 36.32 23.12 16.39
N GLY A 49 37.15 22.91 17.42
CA GLY A 49 38.60 22.69 17.23
C GLY A 49 38.96 21.33 16.60
N PHE A 50 38.11 20.31 16.77
CA PHE A 50 38.31 18.99 16.14
C PHE A 50 37.68 18.91 14.74
N ASP A 51 36.62 19.69 14.50
CA ASP A 51 35.92 19.74 13.21
C ASP A 51 36.80 20.36 12.11
N ASP A 52 37.65 21.34 12.43
CA ASP A 52 38.57 21.96 11.47
C ASP A 52 39.70 21.02 11.00
N VAL A 53 40.15 20.09 11.87
CA VAL A 53 41.14 19.05 11.49
C VAL A 53 40.50 18.02 10.56
N ALA A 54 39.22 17.68 10.78
CA ALA A 54 38.47 16.77 9.92
C ALA A 54 38.20 17.38 8.53
N ALA A 55 37.84 18.66 8.46
CA ALA A 55 37.60 19.37 7.21
C ALA A 55 38.85 19.42 6.31
N GLN A 56 40.06 19.56 6.88
CA GLN A 56 41.31 19.52 6.10
C GLN A 56 41.65 18.13 5.55
N LEU A 57 41.14 17.04 6.13
CA LEU A 57 41.32 15.68 5.60
C LEU A 57 40.43 15.38 4.39
N GLU A 58 39.32 16.10 4.24
CA GLU A 58 38.33 15.88 3.17
C GLU A 58 38.65 16.63 1.86
N GLY A 59 39.46 17.69 1.91
CA GLY A 59 39.72 18.60 0.78
C GLY A 59 40.58 18.08 -0.40
N PHE A 60 40.87 16.79 -0.52
CA PHE A 60 41.83 16.28 -1.53
C PHE A 60 41.22 15.31 -2.56
N ALA A 61 41.08 15.78 -3.80
CA ALA A 61 40.54 15.04 -4.94
C ALA A 61 41.36 13.77 -5.33
N ARG A 62 40.62 12.64 -5.51
CA ARG A 62 40.93 11.26 -5.98
C ARG A 62 41.34 10.21 -4.91
N PRO A 63 41.10 8.88 -5.10
CA PRO A 63 40.00 8.12 -5.73
C PRO A 63 38.96 7.59 -4.68
N LEU A 64 37.75 7.21 -5.14
CA LEU A 64 36.56 6.85 -4.33
C LEU A 64 36.79 5.85 -3.18
N PHE A 65 37.76 4.94 -3.29
CA PHE A 65 38.02 3.91 -2.26
C PHE A 65 38.66 4.47 -0.97
N ALA A 66 39.32 5.63 -1.03
CA ALA A 66 40.00 6.20 0.13
C ALA A 66 39.07 7.05 1.02
N ILE A 67 37.84 7.32 0.57
CA ILE A 67 36.88 8.16 1.30
C ILE A 67 36.47 7.48 2.61
N GLY A 68 36.09 6.19 2.56
CA GLY A 68 35.63 5.47 3.75
C GLY A 68 36.66 5.40 4.88
N ILE A 69 37.95 5.24 4.55
CA ILE A 69 39.02 5.22 5.56
C ILE A 69 39.24 6.61 6.15
N ARG A 70 39.18 7.68 5.35
CA ARG A 70 39.36 9.06 5.82
C ARG A 70 38.19 9.51 6.69
N THR A 71 36.96 9.29 6.23
CA THR A 71 35.75 9.57 6.99
C THR A 71 35.71 8.75 8.28
N GLY A 72 36.10 7.48 8.23
CA GLY A 72 36.23 6.64 9.43
C GLY A 72 37.29 7.15 10.42
N THR A 73 38.43 7.62 9.91
CA THR A 73 39.51 8.19 10.76
C THR A 73 39.10 9.52 11.37
N ALA A 74 38.40 10.37 10.61
CA ALA A 74 37.86 11.64 11.09
C ALA A 74 36.83 11.42 12.21
N PHE A 75 35.87 10.51 12.02
CA PHE A 75 34.91 10.17 13.07
C PHE A 75 35.58 9.53 14.29
N ALA A 76 36.60 8.69 14.10
CA ALA A 76 37.36 8.15 15.23
C ALA A 76 38.05 9.24 16.04
N ALA A 77 38.68 10.23 15.39
CA ALA A 77 39.30 11.36 16.08
C ALA A 77 38.27 12.25 16.81
N GLN A 78 37.13 12.54 16.16
CA GLN A 78 36.06 13.35 16.74
C GLN A 78 35.41 12.66 17.96
N SER A 79 35.30 11.33 17.92
CA SER A 79 34.73 10.55 19.02
C SER A 79 35.52 10.70 20.33
N PHE A 80 36.85 10.88 20.26
CA PHE A 80 37.68 11.03 21.44
C PHE A 80 37.36 12.33 22.21
N GLY A 81 37.14 13.44 21.50
CA GLY A 81 36.74 14.70 22.11
C GLY A 81 35.36 14.63 22.77
N ALA A 82 34.39 14.00 22.09
CA ALA A 82 33.04 13.82 22.62
C ALA A 82 33.00 12.89 23.85
N LEU A 83 33.78 11.81 23.84
CA LEU A 83 33.84 10.82 24.92
C LEU A 83 34.60 11.31 26.17
N THR A 84 35.61 12.17 26.00
CA THR A 84 36.44 12.63 27.12
C THR A 84 36.02 14.01 27.65
N GLY A 85 35.54 14.90 26.78
CA GLY A 85 35.17 16.27 27.15
C GLY A 85 33.99 16.32 28.12
N SER A 86 32.90 15.62 27.82
CA SER A 86 31.67 15.69 28.62
C SER A 86 31.83 15.11 30.04
N PRO A 87 32.50 13.97 30.25
CA PRO A 87 32.74 13.45 31.60
C PRO A 87 33.67 14.34 32.44
N ILE A 88 34.73 14.90 31.84
CA ILE A 88 35.66 15.80 32.53
C ILE A 88 34.95 17.11 32.92
N ALA A 89 34.16 17.67 32.00
CA ALA A 89 33.31 18.83 32.27
C ALA A 89 32.34 18.58 33.43
N GLY A 90 31.65 17.42 33.42
CA GLY A 90 30.75 17.02 34.50
C GLY A 90 31.45 16.85 35.85
N ALA A 91 32.64 16.26 35.86
CA ALA A 91 33.44 16.08 37.07
C ALA A 91 33.93 17.42 37.65
N ILE A 92 34.32 18.38 36.80
CA ILE A 92 34.75 19.72 37.23
C ILE A 92 33.58 20.48 37.86
N VAL A 93 32.40 20.47 37.22
CA VAL A 93 31.19 21.13 37.76
C VAL A 93 30.77 20.49 39.08
N ALA A 94 30.82 19.16 39.19
CA ALA A 94 30.51 18.45 40.43
C ALA A 94 31.50 18.80 41.56
N ALA A 95 32.79 18.88 41.27
CA ALA A 95 33.84 19.22 42.24
C ALA A 95 33.77 20.68 42.71
N GLN A 96 33.18 21.57 41.92
CA GLN A 96 32.98 22.99 42.25
C GLN A 96 31.59 23.29 42.82
N GLY A 97 30.84 22.27 43.24
CA GLY A 97 29.52 22.46 43.86
C GLY A 97 28.48 23.10 42.94
N GLY A 98 28.61 22.92 41.62
CA GLY A 98 27.73 23.50 40.61
C GLY A 98 28.19 24.85 40.06
N GLU A 99 29.33 25.39 40.50
CA GLU A 99 29.93 26.57 39.85
C GLU A 99 30.60 26.22 38.52
N TYR A 100 30.58 27.17 37.59
CA TYR A 100 31.00 26.96 36.19
C TYR A 100 32.39 27.54 35.87
N LEU A 101 33.08 28.15 36.83
CA LEU A 101 34.37 28.82 36.58
C LEU A 101 35.44 27.83 36.09
N GLY A 102 35.53 26.65 36.71
CA GLY A 102 36.46 25.60 36.31
C GLY A 102 36.13 25.03 34.94
N LEU A 103 34.84 24.91 34.60
CA LEU A 103 34.41 24.50 33.26
C LEU A 103 34.83 25.54 32.21
N GLN A 104 34.62 26.83 32.50
CA GLN A 104 35.02 27.92 31.61
C GLN A 104 36.54 27.94 31.36
N LEU A 105 37.35 27.75 32.41
CA LEU A 105 38.80 27.66 32.30
C LEU A 105 39.24 26.42 31.52
N PHE A 106 38.61 25.27 31.75
CA PHE A 106 38.88 24.04 31.00
C PHE A 106 38.56 24.18 29.51
N CYS A 107 37.41 24.74 29.16
CA CYS A 107 37.04 25.01 27.76
C CYS A 107 38.01 26.03 27.13
N GLY A 108 38.36 27.10 27.83
CA GLY A 108 39.30 28.11 27.33
C GLY A 108 40.69 27.52 27.05
N MET A 109 41.23 26.71 27.96
CA MET A 109 42.55 26.08 27.77
C MET A 109 42.55 25.05 26.65
N THR A 110 41.49 24.25 26.51
CA THR A 110 41.41 23.24 25.43
C THR A 110 41.31 23.90 24.04
N MET A 111 40.63 25.03 23.92
CA MET A 111 40.62 25.84 22.69
C MET A 111 42.00 26.42 22.35
N VAL A 112 42.74 26.93 23.35
CA VAL A 112 44.10 27.44 23.15
C VAL A 112 45.05 26.33 22.69
N VAL A 113 45.00 25.16 23.34
CA VAL A 113 45.82 24.00 22.96
C VAL A 113 45.50 23.54 21.53
N SER A 114 44.22 23.48 21.17
CA SER A 114 43.79 23.10 19.81
C SER A 114 44.29 24.10 18.76
N THR A 115 44.20 25.40 19.06
CA THR A 115 44.69 26.46 18.17
C THR A 115 46.21 26.40 18.00
N CYS A 116 46.96 26.18 19.08
CA CYS A 116 48.41 26.00 19.01
C CYS A 116 48.79 24.77 18.18
N PHE A 117 48.07 23.65 18.33
CA PHE A 117 48.30 22.44 17.54
C PHE A 117 48.11 22.70 16.03
N LEU A 118 47.04 23.41 15.65
CA LEU A 118 46.78 23.78 14.26
C LEU A 118 47.87 24.69 13.68
N LEU A 119 48.34 25.67 14.46
CA LEU A 119 49.42 26.57 14.03
C LEU A 119 50.76 25.83 13.84
N VAL A 120 51.03 24.79 14.64
CA VAL A 120 52.24 23.95 14.52
C VAL A 120 52.11 22.92 13.38
N ALA A 121 50.90 22.42 13.10
CA ALA A 121 50.67 21.45 12.03
C ALA A 121 50.63 22.07 10.62
N SER A 122 50.25 23.34 10.51
CA SER A 122 50.05 24.06 9.24
C SER A 122 51.27 24.11 8.30
N PRO A 123 52.53 24.30 8.75
CA PRO A 123 53.70 24.30 7.87
C PRO A 123 53.94 22.94 7.18
N THR A 124 53.72 21.84 7.92
CA THR A 124 53.94 20.46 7.48
C THR A 124 52.90 20.04 6.44
N ILE A 125 51.65 20.47 6.62
CA ILE A 125 50.54 20.26 5.67
C ILE A 125 50.79 21.05 4.37
N ASN A 126 51.29 22.28 4.48
CA ASN A 126 51.61 23.12 3.33
C ASN A 126 52.83 22.63 2.52
N GLN A 127 53.80 21.97 3.16
CA GLN A 127 54.97 21.38 2.48
C GLN A 127 54.59 20.15 1.62
N ALA A 128 53.65 19.33 2.10
CA ALA A 128 53.10 18.20 1.34
C ALA A 128 52.32 18.66 0.10
N HIS A 129 51.70 19.84 0.15
CA HIS A 129 50.97 20.47 -0.96
C HIS A 129 51.91 20.93 -2.09
N ARG A 130 53.12 21.45 -1.75
CA ARG A 130 54.12 21.92 -2.72
C ARG A 130 54.84 20.76 -3.43
N LEU A 131 55.10 19.65 -2.74
CA LEU A 131 55.75 18.48 -3.35
C LEU A 131 54.84 17.76 -4.36
N ARG A 132 53.52 17.82 -4.18
CA ARG A 132 52.55 17.18 -5.09
C ARG A 132 52.26 18.00 -6.36
N SER A 133 52.27 19.34 -6.30
CA SER A 133 52.03 20.18 -7.48
C SER A 133 53.16 20.13 -8.51
N ALA A 134 54.38 19.78 -8.09
CA ALA A 134 55.50 19.51 -8.98
C ALA A 134 55.29 18.22 -9.79
N HIS A 135 54.71 17.17 -9.18
CA HIS A 135 54.51 15.87 -9.84
C HIS A 135 53.36 15.87 -10.86
N THR A 136 52.35 16.74 -10.69
CA THR A 136 51.21 16.86 -11.63
C THR A 136 51.54 17.64 -12.90
N ARG A 137 52.64 18.42 -12.94
CA ARG A 137 53.04 19.18 -14.13
C ARG A 137 53.79 18.34 -15.18
N ASP A 138 54.47 17.26 -14.77
CA ASP A 138 55.24 16.41 -15.68
C ASP A 138 54.40 15.36 -16.44
N ILE A 139 53.17 15.07 -15.97
CA ILE A 139 52.29 14.03 -16.57
C ILE A 139 51.48 14.58 -17.77
N ALA A 140 51.46 15.90 -17.99
CA ALA A 140 50.67 16.53 -19.06
C ALA A 140 51.39 16.65 -20.43
N ARG A 141 52.57 16.04 -20.61
CA ARG A 141 53.34 16.08 -21.88
C ARG A 141 53.80 14.71 -22.35
N LEU A 142 52.89 13.82 -22.74
CA LEU A 142 53.24 12.65 -23.57
C LEU A 142 52.14 12.38 -24.63
N PRO A 143 52.48 12.19 -25.93
CA PRO A 143 51.50 11.92 -26.98
C PRO A 143 51.02 10.46 -26.99
N ASN A 144 49.73 10.28 -27.28
CA ASN A 144 49.08 8.98 -27.50
C ASN A 144 49.71 8.20 -28.66
N THR A 145 50.46 7.15 -28.35
CA THR A 145 50.70 6.02 -29.25
C THR A 145 50.76 4.73 -28.44
N VAL A 146 49.90 3.75 -28.75
CA VAL A 146 49.93 2.41 -28.16
C VAL A 146 50.27 1.42 -29.28
N PRO A 147 51.45 0.76 -29.26
CA PRO A 147 51.71 -0.41 -30.09
C PRO A 147 51.37 -1.71 -29.34
N PRO A 148 51.10 -2.83 -30.04
CA PRO A 148 50.62 -4.05 -29.41
C PRO A 148 51.77 -4.82 -28.75
N LEU A 149 51.59 -5.20 -27.48
CA LEU A 149 52.58 -5.98 -26.75
C LEU A 149 52.40 -7.49 -27.01
N ARG A 150 53.42 -8.05 -27.66
CA ARG A 150 53.72 -9.49 -27.71
C ARG A 150 54.12 -10.01 -26.32
N GLY A 151 53.61 -11.22 -26.05
CA GLY A 151 54.15 -12.29 -25.19
C GLY A 151 55.18 -11.96 -24.12
N VAL A 152 54.75 -12.08 -22.86
CA VAL A 152 55.63 -12.45 -21.73
C VAL A 152 54.93 -13.56 -20.95
N LYS A 153 55.54 -14.75 -20.95
CA LYS A 153 55.23 -15.86 -20.04
C LYS A 153 55.72 -15.48 -18.64
N LEU A 154 54.81 -15.46 -17.67
CA LEU A 154 55.17 -15.60 -16.26
C LEU A 154 54.45 -16.82 -15.70
N ARG A 155 55.24 -17.87 -15.42
CA ARG A 155 54.85 -19.03 -14.62
C ARG A 155 54.77 -18.59 -13.16
N GLY A 156 53.66 -18.90 -12.51
CA GLY A 156 53.46 -18.71 -11.08
C GLY A 156 52.11 -19.27 -10.68
N SER A 157 52.05 -20.58 -10.50
CA SER A 157 50.92 -21.34 -9.99
C SER A 157 50.49 -20.85 -8.60
N PHE A 158 49.27 -20.32 -8.47
CA PHE A 158 48.40 -20.36 -7.29
C PHE A 158 47.09 -19.64 -7.65
N LEU A 159 46.18 -20.35 -8.34
CA LEU A 159 44.79 -19.94 -8.53
C LEU A 159 43.96 -21.22 -8.50
N ASP A 160 43.69 -21.69 -7.28
CA ASP A 160 42.58 -22.59 -7.01
C ASP A 160 41.32 -21.73 -6.81
N SER A 161 40.30 -22.03 -7.61
CA SER A 161 38.87 -21.84 -7.39
C SER A 161 38.43 -20.88 -6.25
N ASP A 162 37.98 -19.65 -6.57
CA ASP A 162 36.77 -19.04 -5.94
C ASP A 162 36.35 -17.64 -6.51
N LEU A 163 36.33 -17.44 -7.82
CA LEU A 163 35.89 -16.14 -8.42
C LEU A 163 34.61 -16.24 -9.26
N SER A 164 33.66 -17.09 -8.85
CA SER A 164 32.31 -17.14 -9.44
C SER A 164 31.19 -16.98 -8.40
N ARG A 165 31.43 -16.21 -7.33
CA ARG A 165 30.37 -15.70 -6.45
C ARG A 165 30.39 -14.19 -6.45
N SER A 166 29.80 -13.62 -7.50
CA SER A 166 29.14 -12.32 -7.42
C SER A 166 28.29 -12.29 -6.15
N ARG A 167 28.75 -11.55 -5.13
CA ARG A 167 27.98 -11.32 -3.91
C ARG A 167 26.76 -10.49 -4.32
N ARG A 168 25.62 -11.17 -4.48
CA ARG A 168 24.29 -10.56 -4.44
C ARG A 168 24.23 -9.56 -3.27
N PRO A 169 23.58 -8.41 -3.40
CA PRO A 169 23.24 -7.61 -2.22
C PRO A 169 22.40 -8.48 -1.27
N LYS A 170 23.02 -8.98 -0.20
CA LYS A 170 22.35 -9.68 0.90
C LYS A 170 21.68 -8.63 1.79
N THR A 171 20.46 -8.21 1.46
CA THR A 171 19.56 -7.48 2.38
C THR A 171 18.09 -7.74 2.05
N MET A 172 17.73 -9.00 1.82
CA MET A 172 16.35 -9.44 1.97
C MET A 172 16.32 -10.22 3.27
N THR A 173 15.41 -9.88 4.19
CA THR A 173 15.16 -10.67 5.39
C THR A 173 14.00 -11.61 5.07
N PRO A 174 14.24 -12.78 4.43
CA PRO A 174 13.19 -13.76 4.26
C PRO A 174 12.66 -14.16 5.64
N LEU A 175 11.34 -14.38 5.75
CA LEU A 175 10.75 -14.94 6.96
C LEU A 175 10.82 -16.48 6.85
N PRO A 176 11.65 -17.17 7.65
CA PRO A 176 11.77 -18.62 7.58
C PRO A 176 10.42 -19.30 7.82
N GLY A 177 10.06 -20.29 7.00
CA GLY A 177 8.78 -21.00 7.06
C GLY A 177 7.63 -20.35 6.28
N PHE A 178 7.75 -19.07 5.92
CA PHE A 178 6.80 -18.38 5.01
C PHE A 178 7.43 -18.08 3.66
N THR A 179 8.58 -17.40 3.63
CA THR A 179 9.25 -17.05 2.37
C THR A 179 9.78 -18.31 1.68
N GLY A 180 9.37 -18.51 0.42
CA GLY A 180 9.67 -19.70 -0.38
C GLY A 180 8.80 -20.92 -0.02
N ASN A 181 7.79 -20.76 0.83
CA ASN A 181 6.87 -21.84 1.18
C ASN A 181 6.09 -22.28 -0.08
N PRO A 182 6.03 -23.60 -0.38
CA PRO A 182 5.38 -24.09 -1.60
C PRO A 182 3.85 -24.11 -1.51
N PHE A 183 3.25 -23.98 -0.33
CA PHE A 183 1.80 -23.98 -0.10
C PHE A 183 1.07 -25.06 -0.91
N ARG A 184 1.47 -26.33 -0.75
CA ARG A 184 0.82 -27.49 -1.43
C ARG A 184 -0.07 -28.28 -0.48
N SER A 185 0.28 -28.29 0.79
CA SER A 185 -0.32 -29.14 1.80
C SER A 185 -0.84 -28.36 3.01
N ARG A 186 -1.62 -29.03 3.85
CA ARG A 186 -2.01 -28.49 5.16
C ARG A 186 -0.80 -28.19 6.04
N ALA A 187 0.23 -29.04 5.98
CA ALA A 187 1.46 -28.85 6.76
C ALA A 187 2.20 -27.58 6.34
N ASP A 188 2.26 -27.29 5.04
CA ASP A 188 2.83 -26.04 4.51
C ASP A 188 2.08 -24.81 5.05
N MET A 189 0.74 -24.87 5.07
CA MET A 189 -0.13 -23.81 5.60
C MET A 189 0.07 -23.63 7.11
N VAL A 190 0.18 -24.71 7.89
CA VAL A 190 0.50 -24.65 9.32
C VAL A 190 1.86 -24.01 9.55
N GLY A 191 2.90 -24.43 8.81
CA GLY A 191 4.24 -23.86 8.89
C GLY A 191 4.27 -22.36 8.58
N ALA A 192 3.55 -21.93 7.55
CA ALA A 192 3.40 -20.52 7.19
C ALA A 192 2.66 -19.70 8.26
N ALA A 193 1.57 -20.23 8.81
CA ALA A 193 0.82 -19.59 9.89
C ALA A 193 1.70 -19.40 11.13
N SER A 194 2.39 -20.46 11.56
CA SER A 194 3.34 -20.39 12.67
C SER A 194 4.47 -19.40 12.39
N ALA A 195 5.02 -19.36 11.17
CA ALA A 195 6.05 -18.41 10.79
C ALA A 195 5.59 -16.95 10.91
N LEU A 196 4.33 -16.64 10.58
CA LEU A 196 3.77 -15.29 10.70
C LEU A 196 3.45 -14.90 12.16
N ILE A 197 3.06 -15.86 13.00
CA ILE A 197 2.71 -15.62 14.41
C ILE A 197 3.97 -15.54 15.28
N ASN A 198 4.99 -16.35 15.01
CA ASN A 198 6.18 -16.48 15.85
C ASN A 198 6.89 -15.14 16.17
N PRO A 199 7.08 -14.23 15.20
CA PRO A 199 7.65 -12.90 15.43
C PRO A 199 6.88 -12.02 16.41
N LEU A 200 5.60 -12.34 16.71
CA LEU A 200 4.79 -11.58 17.66
C LEU A 200 5.06 -11.94 19.13
N HIS A 201 5.55 -13.15 19.41
CA HIS A 201 5.75 -13.62 20.79
C HIS A 201 6.70 -12.74 21.61
N PRO A 202 7.85 -12.28 21.08
CA PRO A 202 8.73 -11.35 21.80
C PRO A 202 8.10 -9.99 22.13
N HIS A 203 6.97 -9.67 21.49
CA HIS A 203 6.26 -8.39 21.62
C HIS A 203 4.98 -8.49 22.46
N LYS A 204 4.71 -9.66 23.04
CA LYS A 204 3.63 -9.85 24.00
C LYS A 204 3.94 -9.13 25.32
N SER A 205 2.91 -8.59 25.94
CA SER A 205 2.94 -8.09 27.31
C SER A 205 3.20 -9.21 28.33
N ALA A 206 3.50 -8.84 29.57
CA ALA A 206 3.93 -9.78 30.61
C ALA A 206 2.88 -10.88 30.88
N SER A 207 1.59 -10.52 30.89
CA SER A 207 0.47 -11.46 31.04
C SER A 207 -0.15 -11.90 29.71
N GLY A 208 0.46 -11.52 28.58
CA GLY A 208 0.12 -11.99 27.25
C GLY A 208 -1.18 -11.45 26.64
N ALA A 209 -1.84 -10.46 27.26
CA ALA A 209 -3.11 -9.90 26.78
C ALA A 209 -2.93 -8.85 25.67
N ARG A 210 -1.73 -8.32 25.48
CA ARG A 210 -1.45 -7.21 24.56
C ARG A 210 -0.22 -7.48 23.72
N ILE A 211 -0.19 -6.97 22.49
CA ILE A 211 1.00 -7.02 21.62
C ILE A 211 1.34 -5.62 21.11
N ARG A 212 2.53 -5.13 21.47
CA ARG A 212 3.07 -3.85 20.99
C ARG A 212 4.29 -4.08 20.11
N LEU A 213 4.12 -3.89 18.80
CA LEU A 213 5.27 -3.95 17.88
C LEU A 213 6.19 -2.74 18.12
N PRO A 214 7.52 -2.89 17.99
CA PRO A 214 8.49 -1.84 18.25
C PRO A 214 8.61 -0.87 17.06
N ILE A 215 7.47 -0.33 16.62
CA ILE A 215 7.35 0.59 15.48
C ILE A 215 6.55 1.80 15.97
N GLU A 216 7.18 2.97 15.96
CA GLU A 216 6.57 4.19 16.49
C GLU A 216 5.74 4.90 15.41
N THR A 217 4.49 4.47 15.26
CA THR A 217 3.44 5.10 14.45
C THR A 217 2.10 5.00 15.18
N ALA A 218 1.14 5.87 14.88
CA ALA A 218 -0.17 5.88 15.54
C ALA A 218 -1.32 5.70 14.55
N ALA A 219 -2.42 5.13 15.06
CA ALA A 219 -3.72 5.13 14.42
C ALA A 219 -4.65 6.16 15.07
N GLY A 220 -5.82 6.42 14.48
CA GLY A 220 -6.83 7.35 14.98
C GLY A 220 -7.57 6.93 16.26
N PHE A 221 -7.09 5.91 16.97
CA PHE A 221 -7.62 5.36 18.22
C PHE A 221 -6.48 5.12 19.24
N ASP A 222 -6.83 4.82 20.48
CA ASP A 222 -5.85 4.72 21.56
C ASP A 222 -4.90 3.52 21.42
N ASP A 223 -3.73 3.62 22.05
CA ASP A 223 -2.68 2.61 21.96
C ASP A 223 -3.08 1.26 22.59
N VAL A 224 -3.98 1.23 23.57
CA VAL A 224 -4.45 -0.03 24.16
C VAL A 224 -5.30 -0.80 23.13
N ALA A 225 -6.16 -0.12 22.38
CA ALA A 225 -6.88 -0.73 21.26
C ALA A 225 -5.92 -1.22 20.17
N ALA A 226 -4.87 -0.46 19.82
CA ALA A 226 -3.84 -0.91 18.87
C ALA A 226 -3.13 -2.19 19.36
N GLN A 227 -2.82 -2.27 20.65
CA GLN A 227 -2.22 -3.45 21.25
C GLN A 227 -3.17 -4.66 21.31
N LEU A 228 -4.47 -4.42 21.48
CA LEU A 228 -5.51 -5.43 21.34
C LEU A 228 -5.57 -5.94 19.90
N GLU A 229 -5.46 -5.10 18.87
CA GLU A 229 -5.39 -5.58 17.47
C GLU A 229 -4.26 -6.60 17.29
N GLY A 230 -3.10 -6.32 17.90
CA GLY A 230 -1.94 -7.20 17.85
C GLY A 230 -2.18 -8.54 18.51
N PHE A 231 -3.03 -8.58 19.53
CA PHE A 231 -3.47 -9.80 20.19
C PHE A 231 -4.59 -10.53 19.40
N ALA A 232 -5.60 -9.79 18.95
CA ALA A 232 -6.84 -10.35 18.45
C ALA A 232 -6.72 -10.83 17.00
N ARG A 233 -6.10 -10.06 16.10
CA ARG A 233 -6.02 -10.42 14.66
C ARG A 233 -5.27 -11.74 14.40
N PRO A 234 -4.21 -12.10 15.15
CA PRO A 234 -3.61 -13.43 15.07
C PRO A 234 -4.54 -14.60 15.38
N LEU A 235 -5.64 -14.37 16.10
CA LEU A 235 -6.59 -15.42 16.46
C LEU A 235 -7.21 -16.13 15.25
N PHE A 236 -7.32 -15.48 14.09
CA PHE A 236 -7.78 -16.14 12.85
C PHE A 236 -6.89 -17.31 12.41
N ALA A 237 -5.62 -17.32 12.81
CA ALA A 237 -4.70 -18.43 12.58
C ALA A 237 -4.47 -19.25 13.84
N VAL A 238 -4.38 -18.62 15.02
CA VAL A 238 -4.19 -19.34 16.30
C VAL A 238 -5.34 -20.31 16.58
N ALA A 239 -6.60 -19.90 16.39
CA ALA A 239 -7.75 -20.74 16.68
C ALA A 239 -7.76 -22.04 15.84
N PRO A 240 -7.57 -22.02 14.51
CA PRO A 240 -7.37 -23.23 13.72
C PRO A 240 -6.14 -24.06 14.10
N LEU A 241 -5.04 -23.42 14.55
CA LEU A 241 -3.85 -24.15 15.01
C LEU A 241 -4.12 -24.92 16.31
N LEU A 242 -4.93 -24.38 17.22
CA LEU A 242 -5.39 -25.10 18.42
C LEU A 242 -6.26 -26.33 18.08
N MET A 243 -6.86 -26.36 16.89
CA MET A 243 -7.61 -27.52 16.39
C MET A 243 -6.71 -28.59 15.74
N THR A 244 -5.43 -28.28 15.49
CA THR A 244 -4.46 -29.30 15.03
C THR A 244 -4.24 -30.33 16.15
N GLU A 245 -3.65 -31.49 15.84
CA GLU A 245 -3.54 -32.71 16.69
C GLU A 245 -3.45 -32.49 18.21
N ALA A 246 -3.78 -33.50 19.03
CA ALA A 246 -3.83 -33.38 20.50
C ALA A 246 -2.62 -32.62 21.13
N THR A 247 -1.42 -32.75 20.57
CA THR A 247 -0.21 -32.04 20.99
C THR A 247 -0.26 -30.51 20.83
N ALA A 248 -0.99 -29.97 19.85
CA ALA A 248 -1.14 -28.54 19.66
C ALA A 248 -2.09 -27.89 20.68
N ARG A 249 -3.03 -28.67 21.21
CA ARG A 249 -3.87 -28.25 22.35
C ARG A 249 -3.07 -28.10 23.64
N GLU A 250 -1.94 -28.79 23.71
CA GLU A 250 -0.99 -28.73 24.83
C GLU A 250 0.19 -27.78 24.57
N ASP A 251 0.28 -27.15 23.39
CA ASP A 251 1.38 -26.22 23.08
C ASP A 251 1.30 -25.00 24.01
N PRO A 252 2.27 -24.82 24.94
CA PRO A 252 2.24 -23.72 25.89
C PRO A 252 2.25 -22.35 25.20
N LYS A 253 2.85 -22.24 24.00
CA LYS A 253 2.88 -20.99 23.24
C LYS A 253 1.51 -20.63 22.68
N LEU A 254 0.74 -21.62 22.20
CA LEU A 254 -0.62 -21.38 21.71
C LEU A 254 -1.59 -21.10 22.87
N LEU A 255 -1.45 -21.80 24.00
CA LEU A 255 -2.26 -21.55 25.20
C LEU A 255 -2.06 -20.15 25.80
N THR A 256 -0.90 -19.51 25.59
CA THR A 256 -0.70 -18.11 26.01
C THR A 256 -1.69 -17.13 25.39
N TRP A 257 -2.29 -17.45 24.23
CA TRP A 257 -3.33 -16.62 23.64
C TRP A 257 -4.65 -16.73 24.40
N ILE A 258 -5.02 -17.92 24.88
CA ILE A 258 -6.24 -18.10 25.69
C ILE A 258 -6.09 -17.47 27.08
N ASN A 259 -4.90 -17.58 27.69
CA ASN A 259 -4.60 -16.89 28.95
C ASN A 259 -4.62 -15.36 28.77
N GLY A 260 -4.06 -14.86 27.67
CA GLY A 260 -4.11 -13.44 27.32
C GLY A 260 -5.54 -12.91 27.18
N LEU A 261 -6.46 -13.69 26.62
CA LEU A 261 -7.88 -13.33 26.55
C LEU A 261 -8.47 -13.12 27.95
N SER A 262 -8.18 -14.01 28.91
CA SER A 262 -8.67 -13.89 30.30
C SER A 262 -8.19 -12.61 30.98
N ASN A 263 -6.91 -12.29 30.81
CA ASN A 263 -6.27 -11.11 31.40
C ASN A 263 -6.70 -9.81 30.71
N GLY A 264 -7.02 -9.87 29.42
CA GLY A 264 -7.45 -8.72 28.61
C GLY A 264 -8.86 -8.24 28.91
N VAL A 265 -9.75 -9.14 29.35
CA VAL A 265 -11.14 -8.79 29.71
C VAL A 265 -11.33 -8.54 31.21
N ASP A 266 -10.32 -8.75 32.04
CA ASP A 266 -10.41 -8.53 33.48
C ASP A 266 -10.22 -7.04 33.85
N PRO A 267 -11.26 -6.33 34.33
CA PRO A 267 -11.17 -4.91 34.65
C PRO A 267 -10.22 -4.58 35.82
N LEU A 268 -9.82 -5.57 36.61
CA LEU A 268 -8.86 -5.40 37.71
C LEU A 268 -7.41 -5.68 37.29
N HIS A 269 -7.20 -6.25 36.10
CA HIS A 269 -5.88 -6.61 35.62
C HIS A 269 -5.17 -5.41 34.95
N PRO A 270 -3.85 -5.18 35.17
CA PRO A 270 -3.13 -4.05 34.57
C PRO A 270 -3.14 -4.03 33.03
N GLU A 271 -3.34 -5.18 32.41
CA GLU A 271 -3.42 -5.33 30.95
C GLU A 271 -4.85 -5.28 30.39
N TYR A 272 -5.86 -4.92 31.20
CA TYR A 272 -7.25 -4.77 30.77
C TYR A 272 -7.38 -3.93 29.49
N TRP A 273 -8.13 -4.39 28.51
CA TRP A 273 -8.26 -3.65 27.25
C TRP A 273 -9.04 -2.36 27.39
N GLY A 274 -9.84 -2.20 28.44
CA GLY A 274 -10.80 -1.11 28.58
C GLY A 274 -12.18 -1.52 28.10
N ASP A 275 -13.20 -0.80 28.58
CA ASP A 275 -14.59 -1.02 28.20
C ASP A 275 -14.82 -0.65 26.73
N ILE A 276 -15.77 -1.32 26.09
CA ILE A 276 -16.18 -1.00 24.72
C ILE A 276 -17.03 0.28 24.71
N GLY A 277 -16.50 1.36 24.12
CA GLY A 277 -17.16 2.65 23.97
C GLY A 277 -18.08 2.78 22.74
N HIS A 278 -18.56 3.99 22.47
CA HIS A 278 -19.27 4.30 21.22
C HIS A 278 -18.27 4.48 20.06
N VAL A 279 -18.49 3.80 18.94
CA VAL A 279 -17.59 3.86 17.76
C VAL A 279 -16.13 3.62 18.17
N ASP A 280 -15.89 2.46 18.79
CA ASP A 280 -14.61 2.08 19.41
C ASP A 280 -13.92 0.97 18.61
N GLN A 281 -12.61 1.09 18.39
CA GLN A 281 -11.81 0.06 17.70
C GLN A 281 -11.89 -1.31 18.40
N ARG A 282 -12.10 -1.36 19.72
CA ARG A 282 -12.31 -2.62 20.45
C ARG A 282 -13.48 -3.44 19.91
N MET A 283 -14.51 -2.79 19.36
CA MET A 283 -15.65 -3.45 18.72
C MET A 283 -15.23 -4.26 17.49
N VAL A 284 -14.19 -3.82 16.79
CA VAL A 284 -13.70 -4.45 15.56
C VAL A 284 -13.02 -5.77 15.86
N GLU A 285 -12.25 -5.79 16.95
CA GLU A 285 -11.43 -6.94 17.33
C GLU A 285 -12.27 -8.10 17.88
N THR A 286 -13.53 -7.85 18.25
CA THR A 286 -14.44 -8.91 18.74
C THR A 286 -14.69 -9.99 17.69
N GLU A 287 -14.62 -9.69 16.39
CA GLU A 287 -14.83 -10.69 15.32
C GLU A 287 -13.92 -11.91 15.48
N SER A 288 -12.63 -11.65 15.72
CA SER A 288 -11.59 -12.69 15.87
C SER A 288 -11.73 -13.47 17.17
N ILE A 289 -12.18 -12.80 18.24
CA ILE A 289 -12.48 -13.42 19.54
C ILE A 289 -13.71 -14.32 19.41
N SER A 290 -14.77 -13.84 18.75
CA SER A 290 -15.98 -14.61 18.46
C SER A 290 -15.68 -15.82 17.60
N PHE A 291 -14.86 -15.67 16.55
CA PHE A 291 -14.39 -16.81 15.76
C PHE A 291 -13.68 -17.86 16.62
N THR A 292 -12.80 -17.43 17.53
CA THR A 292 -12.09 -18.33 18.45
C THR A 292 -13.06 -19.06 19.38
N LEU A 293 -14.03 -18.35 19.95
CA LEU A 293 -15.04 -18.92 20.83
C LEU A 293 -15.93 -19.95 20.10
N LEU A 294 -16.38 -19.62 18.90
CA LEU A 294 -17.26 -20.46 18.10
C LEU A 294 -16.55 -21.70 17.54
N SER A 295 -15.26 -21.59 17.20
CA SER A 295 -14.48 -22.70 16.66
C SER A 295 -13.85 -23.61 17.71
N ASN A 296 -13.54 -23.08 18.90
CA ASN A 296 -12.83 -23.80 19.97
C ASN A 296 -13.49 -23.64 21.35
N PRO A 297 -14.82 -23.86 21.49
CA PRO A 297 -15.54 -23.55 22.73
C PRO A 297 -14.97 -24.30 23.94
N ASP A 298 -14.71 -25.60 23.82
CA ASP A 298 -14.22 -26.42 24.93
C ASP A 298 -12.82 -25.99 25.40
N ILE A 299 -11.92 -25.65 24.48
CA ILE A 299 -10.55 -25.23 24.82
C ILE A 299 -10.60 -23.90 25.57
N VAL A 300 -11.37 -22.93 25.06
CA VAL A 300 -11.49 -21.62 25.69
C VAL A 300 -12.15 -21.75 27.06
N LEU A 301 -13.33 -22.38 27.13
CA LEU A 301 -14.07 -22.49 28.37
C LEU A 301 -13.27 -23.26 29.42
N ASN A 302 -12.72 -24.45 29.11
CA ASN A 302 -11.99 -25.26 30.10
C ASN A 302 -10.72 -24.60 30.63
N THR A 303 -10.12 -23.68 29.86
CA THR A 303 -8.93 -22.93 30.29
C THR A 303 -9.30 -21.73 31.18
N MET A 304 -10.46 -21.12 30.95
CA MET A 304 -10.90 -19.92 31.68
C MET A 304 -11.58 -20.27 33.02
N SER A 305 -11.20 -19.54 34.08
CA SER A 305 -11.93 -19.55 35.35
C SER A 305 -13.34 -18.99 35.19
N GLN A 306 -14.25 -19.31 36.13
CA GLN A 306 -15.62 -18.78 36.08
C GLN A 306 -15.65 -17.24 36.08
N THR A 307 -14.76 -16.59 36.85
CA THR A 307 -14.63 -15.13 36.87
C THR A 307 -14.23 -14.59 35.49
N ALA A 308 -13.24 -15.20 34.84
CA ALA A 308 -12.80 -14.78 33.51
C ALA A 308 -13.90 -14.96 32.46
N ARG A 309 -14.69 -16.05 32.54
CA ARG A 309 -15.85 -16.26 31.67
C ARG A 309 -16.91 -15.18 31.87
N ASN A 310 -17.22 -14.81 33.12
CA ASN A 310 -18.16 -13.73 33.42
C ASN A 310 -17.66 -12.38 32.90
N ASN A 311 -16.37 -12.09 33.05
CA ASN A 311 -15.75 -10.88 32.50
C ASN A 311 -15.82 -10.84 30.97
N LEU A 312 -15.58 -11.97 30.30
CA LEU A 312 -15.71 -12.07 28.85
C LEU A 312 -17.15 -11.82 28.37
N VAL A 313 -18.15 -12.39 29.07
CA VAL A 313 -19.57 -12.11 28.81
C VAL A 313 -19.85 -10.62 28.95
N ALA A 314 -19.40 -10.00 30.05
CA ALA A 314 -19.63 -8.58 30.30
C ALA A 314 -18.98 -7.70 29.23
N TRP A 315 -17.73 -8.01 28.85
CA TRP A 315 -16.97 -7.24 27.87
C TRP A 315 -17.59 -7.30 26.47
N LEU A 316 -17.91 -8.51 25.97
CA LEU A 316 -18.59 -8.68 24.68
C LEU A 316 -20.00 -8.08 24.69
N SER A 317 -20.78 -8.28 25.75
CA SER A 317 -22.12 -7.69 25.87
C SER A 317 -22.09 -6.16 25.93
N GLY A 318 -20.97 -5.59 26.39
CA GLY A 318 -20.78 -4.13 26.49
C GLY A 318 -20.90 -3.38 25.16
N MET A 319 -20.79 -4.07 24.02
CA MET A 319 -21.00 -3.46 22.70
C MET A 319 -22.48 -3.29 22.31
N ASN A 320 -23.39 -4.03 22.95
CA ASN A 320 -24.83 -3.93 22.67
C ASN A 320 -25.39 -2.59 23.19
N GLY A 321 -26.30 -1.98 22.42
CA GLY A 321 -26.81 -0.63 22.72
C GLY A 321 -25.83 0.52 22.45
N LYS A 322 -24.60 0.24 22.00
CA LYS A 322 -23.64 1.28 21.59
C LYS A 322 -23.86 1.67 20.13
N ARG A 323 -23.75 2.99 19.85
CA ARG A 323 -23.61 3.51 18.48
C ARG A 323 -22.46 2.82 17.74
N MET A 324 -22.75 2.37 16.53
CA MET A 324 -21.81 1.78 15.59
C MET A 324 -21.93 2.44 14.21
N PRO A 325 -20.85 2.51 13.42
CA PRO A 325 -20.91 2.92 12.02
C PRO A 325 -21.89 2.05 11.20
N GLU A 326 -22.55 2.67 10.22
CA GLU A 326 -23.42 1.99 9.25
C GLU A 326 -22.57 1.41 8.11
N ASN A 327 -21.89 0.30 8.42
CA ASN A 327 -20.99 -0.42 7.53
C ASN A 327 -20.75 -1.84 8.09
N ASN A 328 -19.67 -2.52 7.65
CA ASN A 328 -19.23 -3.82 8.13
C ASN A 328 -19.16 -3.99 9.66
N TRP A 329 -19.09 -2.92 10.46
CA TRP A 329 -19.04 -3.03 11.92
C TRP A 329 -20.23 -3.77 12.52
N ARG A 330 -21.37 -3.77 11.83
CA ARG A 330 -22.55 -4.52 12.26
C ARG A 330 -22.30 -6.03 12.28
N TRP A 331 -21.44 -6.56 11.39
CA TRP A 331 -21.04 -7.96 11.42
C TRP A 331 -20.28 -8.34 12.69
N PHE A 332 -19.45 -7.45 13.23
CA PHE A 332 -18.71 -7.73 14.47
C PHE A 332 -19.67 -7.96 15.64
N ARG A 333 -20.73 -7.14 15.73
CA ARG A 333 -21.76 -7.31 16.75
C ARG A 333 -22.63 -8.54 16.52
N VAL A 334 -23.00 -8.84 15.27
CA VAL A 334 -23.72 -10.08 14.93
C VAL A 334 -22.93 -11.32 15.35
N LEU A 335 -21.64 -11.39 15.00
CA LEU A 335 -20.79 -12.54 15.35
C LEU A 335 -20.50 -12.62 16.87
N SER A 336 -20.39 -11.47 17.53
CA SER A 336 -20.24 -11.40 18.99
C SER A 336 -21.46 -11.92 19.72
N ASN A 337 -22.66 -11.50 19.30
CA ASN A 337 -23.90 -12.00 19.87
C ASN A 337 -24.12 -13.48 19.56
N LEU A 338 -23.71 -13.97 18.37
CA LEU A 338 -23.73 -15.40 18.08
C LEU A 338 -22.83 -16.20 19.04
N ALA A 339 -21.63 -15.70 19.37
CA ALA A 339 -20.76 -16.34 20.35
C ALA A 339 -21.33 -16.26 21.78
N LEU A 340 -21.92 -15.12 22.16
CA LEU A 340 -22.58 -14.94 23.46
C LEU A 340 -23.70 -15.96 23.68
N THR A 341 -24.54 -16.17 22.67
CA THR A 341 -25.69 -17.10 22.79
C THR A 341 -25.26 -18.55 22.69
N LYS A 342 -24.44 -18.92 21.69
CA LYS A 342 -24.11 -20.32 21.43
C LYS A 342 -23.06 -20.92 22.35
N VAL A 343 -22.14 -20.11 22.87
CA VAL A 343 -20.98 -20.59 23.65
C VAL A 343 -21.04 -20.13 25.09
N LEU A 344 -21.45 -18.88 25.35
CA LEU A 344 -21.40 -18.28 26.68
C LEU A 344 -22.74 -18.33 27.44
N GLY A 345 -23.79 -18.86 26.82
CA GLY A 345 -25.08 -19.12 27.48
C GLY A 345 -25.95 -17.89 27.73
N VAL A 346 -25.70 -16.77 27.03
CA VAL A 346 -26.59 -15.59 27.08
C VAL A 346 -27.91 -15.94 26.37
N PRO A 347 -29.08 -15.65 26.97
CA PRO A 347 -30.37 -15.88 26.31
C PRO A 347 -30.49 -15.12 24.99
N GLU A 348 -30.97 -15.79 23.94
CA GLU A 348 -31.16 -15.18 22.61
C GLU A 348 -32.10 -13.96 22.67
N SER A 349 -33.14 -14.02 23.52
CA SER A 349 -34.07 -12.91 23.76
C SER A 349 -33.38 -11.60 24.18
N ASP A 350 -32.22 -11.68 24.81
CA ASP A 350 -31.52 -10.52 25.37
C ASP A 350 -30.78 -9.72 24.30
N VAL A 351 -30.50 -10.35 23.14
CA VAL A 351 -29.71 -9.77 22.05
C VAL A 351 -30.49 -9.70 20.72
N GLN A 352 -31.60 -10.43 20.60
CA GLN A 352 -32.36 -10.61 19.37
C GLN A 352 -32.69 -9.29 18.66
N THR A 353 -33.29 -8.34 19.36
CA THR A 353 -33.67 -7.03 18.78
C THR A 353 -32.48 -6.32 18.15
N GLN A 354 -31.32 -6.31 18.83
CA GLN A 354 -30.14 -5.64 18.32
C GLN A 354 -29.56 -6.34 17.10
N VAL A 355 -29.57 -7.68 17.09
CA VAL A 355 -29.10 -8.51 15.98
C VAL A 355 -29.99 -8.36 14.76
N ASP A 356 -31.31 -8.30 14.93
CA ASP A 356 -32.26 -8.10 13.84
C ASP A 356 -32.12 -6.72 13.19
N GLU A 357 -31.91 -5.67 13.99
CA GLU A 357 -31.59 -4.33 13.48
C GLU A 357 -30.30 -4.33 12.64
N ASP A 358 -29.28 -5.06 13.09
CA ASP A 358 -28.03 -5.17 12.35
C ASP A 358 -28.18 -5.96 11.06
N PHE A 359 -28.95 -7.04 11.06
CA PHE A 359 -29.25 -7.77 9.82
C PHE A 359 -30.02 -6.90 8.83
N ALA A 360 -31.05 -6.18 9.28
CA ALA A 360 -31.80 -5.29 8.41
C ALA A 360 -30.90 -4.22 7.78
N MET A 361 -29.93 -3.69 8.54
CA MET A 361 -28.95 -2.75 8.02
C MET A 361 -27.97 -3.41 7.04
N LEU A 362 -27.42 -4.58 7.37
CA LEU A 362 -26.47 -5.29 6.52
C LEU A 362 -27.09 -5.75 5.20
N ASP A 363 -28.34 -6.21 5.23
CA ASP A 363 -29.11 -6.62 4.04
C ASP A 363 -29.33 -5.43 3.09
N SER A 364 -29.41 -4.20 3.60
CA SER A 364 -29.57 -3.01 2.76
C SER A 364 -28.30 -2.63 1.96
N PHE A 365 -27.16 -3.29 2.20
CA PHE A 365 -25.90 -3.01 1.51
C PHE A 365 -25.69 -3.88 0.26
N TYR A 366 -26.64 -4.77 -0.05
CA TYR A 366 -26.60 -5.59 -1.25
C TYR A 366 -26.80 -4.74 -2.51
N VAL A 367 -25.91 -4.89 -3.50
CA VAL A 367 -25.93 -4.11 -4.75
C VAL A 367 -26.24 -4.94 -6.00
N GLY A 368 -26.38 -6.26 -5.86
CA GLY A 368 -26.76 -7.18 -6.93
C GLY A 368 -25.63 -8.14 -7.35
N GLU A 369 -26.01 -9.24 -8.00
CA GLU A 369 -25.09 -10.29 -8.54
C GLU A 369 -24.11 -10.84 -7.48
N GLY A 370 -24.56 -11.01 -6.24
CA GLY A 370 -23.72 -11.45 -5.12
C GLY A 370 -22.88 -10.36 -4.47
N TRP A 371 -22.79 -9.15 -5.04
CA TRP A 371 -21.99 -8.05 -4.49
C TRP A 371 -22.71 -7.25 -3.41
N SER A 372 -21.96 -6.85 -2.39
CA SER A 372 -22.38 -5.91 -1.34
C SER A 372 -21.32 -4.83 -1.15
N SER A 373 -21.75 -3.61 -0.88
CA SER A 373 -20.85 -2.52 -0.51
C SER A 373 -20.65 -2.40 0.99
N ASP A 374 -19.60 -1.69 1.41
CA ASP A 374 -19.36 -1.42 2.82
C ASP A 374 -20.20 -0.23 3.35
N GLY A 375 -21.50 -0.46 3.46
CA GLY A 375 -22.51 0.57 3.68
C GLY A 375 -23.39 0.78 2.46
N LEU A 376 -24.40 1.64 2.58
CA LEU A 376 -25.35 1.89 1.49
C LEU A 376 -24.64 2.47 0.25
N TRP A 377 -24.84 1.82 -0.89
CA TRP A 377 -24.31 2.28 -2.17
C TRP A 377 -24.95 3.60 -2.59
N SER A 378 -24.13 4.61 -2.86
CA SER A 378 -24.56 5.95 -3.27
C SER A 378 -23.41 6.69 -3.97
N ASP A 379 -23.71 7.85 -4.58
CA ASP A 379 -22.67 8.70 -5.20
C ASP A 379 -21.58 9.13 -4.20
N GLY A 380 -21.91 9.21 -2.91
CA GLY A 380 -20.96 9.52 -1.84
C GLY A 380 -20.16 8.30 -1.34
N ARG A 381 -20.61 7.08 -1.64
CA ARG A 381 -20.03 5.83 -1.17
C ARG A 381 -20.33 4.69 -2.16
N ALA A 382 -19.41 4.50 -3.10
CA ALA A 382 -19.44 3.45 -4.10
C ALA A 382 -18.17 2.59 -3.95
N GLN A 383 -18.16 1.73 -2.91
CA GLN A 383 -16.99 0.95 -2.51
C GLN A 383 -17.28 -0.55 -2.58
N ALA A 384 -16.83 -1.18 -3.66
CA ALA A 384 -16.81 -2.62 -3.90
C ALA A 384 -15.36 -3.08 -4.14
N ASP A 385 -14.51 -2.87 -3.14
CA ASP A 385 -13.08 -3.24 -3.16
C ASP A 385 -12.84 -4.55 -2.41
N TYR A 386 -11.58 -4.96 -2.21
CA TYR A 386 -11.27 -6.20 -1.46
C TYR A 386 -11.74 -6.16 0.00
N TYR A 387 -11.95 -4.98 0.59
CA TYR A 387 -12.48 -4.87 1.94
C TYR A 387 -13.90 -5.39 1.99
N SER A 388 -14.79 -4.92 1.11
CA SER A 388 -16.15 -5.47 1.00
C SER A 388 -16.15 -6.84 0.31
N GLY A 389 -15.52 -6.96 -0.86
CA GLY A 389 -15.53 -8.12 -1.73
C GLY A 389 -14.73 -9.33 -1.23
N SER A 390 -13.89 -9.21 -0.21
CA SER A 390 -13.20 -10.39 0.35
C SER A 390 -13.32 -10.45 1.84
N PHE A 391 -12.59 -9.59 2.56
CA PHE A 391 -12.29 -9.85 3.97
C PHE A 391 -13.26 -9.23 4.98
N ALA A 392 -14.33 -8.54 4.56
CA ALA A 392 -15.41 -8.10 5.45
C ALA A 392 -16.80 -8.53 4.98
N MET A 393 -17.35 -7.90 3.93
CA MET A 393 -18.76 -8.08 3.56
C MET A 393 -19.07 -9.42 2.89
N GLN A 394 -18.09 -10.07 2.25
CA GLN A 394 -18.23 -11.44 1.74
C GLN A 394 -17.77 -12.51 2.73
N PHE A 395 -16.79 -12.18 3.58
CA PHE A 395 -16.26 -13.10 4.58
C PHE A 395 -17.21 -13.35 5.76
N ALA A 396 -17.69 -12.28 6.40
CA ALA A 396 -18.45 -12.37 7.64
C ALA A 396 -19.79 -13.12 7.50
N PRO A 397 -20.59 -12.96 6.43
CA PRO A 397 -21.81 -13.76 6.26
C PRO A 397 -21.50 -15.26 6.13
N LEU A 398 -20.43 -15.65 5.44
CA LEU A 398 -20.04 -17.06 5.33
C LEU A 398 -19.46 -17.60 6.63
N LEU A 399 -18.79 -16.76 7.42
CA LEU A 399 -18.38 -17.12 8.77
C LEU A 399 -19.60 -17.37 9.66
N TYR A 400 -20.62 -16.50 9.60
CA TYR A 400 -21.90 -16.71 10.28
C TYR A 400 -22.57 -18.02 9.87
N VAL A 401 -22.65 -18.30 8.56
CA VAL A 401 -23.18 -19.56 8.01
C VAL A 401 -22.46 -20.78 8.58
N SER A 402 -21.15 -20.69 8.82
CA SER A 402 -20.35 -21.79 9.38
C SER A 402 -20.76 -22.17 10.81
N PHE A 403 -21.33 -21.25 11.58
CA PHE A 403 -21.56 -21.44 13.02
C PHE A 403 -23.02 -21.38 13.47
N VAL A 404 -23.91 -20.73 12.72
CA VAL A 404 -25.29 -20.50 13.16
C VAL A 404 -26.06 -21.81 13.40
N GLY A 405 -25.89 -22.84 12.56
CA GLY A 405 -26.57 -24.14 12.70
C GLY A 405 -28.10 -24.08 12.67
N GLY A 406 -28.67 -22.98 12.16
CA GLY A 406 -30.09 -22.66 12.06
C GLY A 406 -30.32 -21.54 11.04
N ASP A 407 -31.48 -20.88 11.06
CA ASP A 407 -31.77 -19.70 10.20
C ASP A 407 -31.71 -19.98 8.68
N GLY A 408 -32.53 -20.94 8.26
CA GLY A 408 -32.47 -21.53 6.93
C GLY A 408 -32.64 -20.53 5.77
N GLU A 409 -33.48 -19.50 5.93
CA GLU A 409 -33.70 -18.51 4.87
C GLU A 409 -32.46 -17.65 4.64
N ARG A 410 -31.88 -17.10 5.71
CA ARG A 410 -30.69 -16.23 5.64
C ARG A 410 -29.46 -17.02 5.20
N VAL A 411 -29.28 -18.24 5.71
CA VAL A 411 -28.20 -19.15 5.27
C VAL A 411 -28.30 -19.43 3.77
N THR A 412 -29.50 -19.76 3.27
CA THR A 412 -29.74 -20.00 1.85
C THR A 412 -29.41 -18.76 1.01
N ARG A 413 -29.86 -17.59 1.48
CA ARG A 413 -29.62 -16.30 0.83
C ARG A 413 -28.13 -15.97 0.72
N TYR A 414 -27.38 -16.07 1.82
CA TYR A 414 -25.95 -15.76 1.83
C TYR A 414 -25.13 -16.76 1.01
N ARG A 415 -25.46 -18.05 1.03
CA ARG A 415 -24.81 -19.04 0.14
C ARG A 415 -25.09 -18.74 -1.33
N ARG A 416 -26.33 -18.37 -1.68
CA ARG A 416 -26.67 -17.96 -3.06
C ARG A 416 -25.85 -16.74 -3.49
N HIS A 417 -25.82 -15.68 -2.68
CA HIS A 417 -25.05 -14.47 -3.02
C HIS A 417 -23.56 -14.77 -3.16
N ALA A 418 -22.99 -15.59 -2.27
CA ALA A 418 -21.59 -16.01 -2.39
C ALA A 418 -21.32 -16.83 -3.66
N ASN A 419 -22.26 -17.69 -4.08
CA ASN A 419 -22.13 -18.43 -5.33
C ASN A 419 -22.12 -17.49 -6.55
N GLU A 420 -23.05 -16.52 -6.60
CA GLU A 420 -23.11 -15.49 -7.66
C GLU A 420 -21.84 -14.62 -7.68
N PHE A 421 -21.30 -14.28 -6.51
CA PHE A 421 -20.06 -13.52 -6.39
C PHE A 421 -18.84 -14.32 -6.89
N ALA A 422 -18.72 -15.59 -6.48
CA ALA A 422 -17.57 -16.44 -6.77
C ALA A 422 -17.32 -16.62 -8.27
N ILE A 423 -18.37 -16.75 -9.09
CA ILE A 423 -18.24 -16.97 -10.54
C ILE A 423 -17.61 -15.79 -11.30
N LYS A 424 -17.51 -14.61 -10.68
CA LYS A 424 -16.83 -13.43 -11.25
C LYS A 424 -15.59 -13.03 -10.46
N TYR A 425 -15.57 -13.25 -9.14
CA TYR A 425 -14.50 -12.76 -8.28
C TYR A 425 -13.12 -13.35 -8.59
N TRP A 426 -13.06 -14.58 -9.12
CA TRP A 426 -11.78 -15.18 -9.53
C TRP A 426 -11.02 -14.33 -10.56
N ARG A 427 -11.72 -13.51 -11.37
CA ARG A 427 -11.13 -12.64 -12.40
C ARG A 427 -10.23 -11.55 -11.84
N TYR A 428 -10.27 -11.28 -10.54
CA TYR A 428 -9.40 -10.30 -9.89
C TYR A 428 -7.98 -10.83 -9.62
N PHE A 429 -7.74 -12.11 -9.91
CA PHE A 429 -6.48 -12.81 -9.71
C PHE A 429 -5.95 -13.30 -11.07
N ASP A 430 -4.65 -13.18 -11.29
CA ASP A 430 -4.01 -13.75 -12.46
C ASP A 430 -3.74 -15.26 -12.29
N ARG A 431 -3.20 -15.87 -13.35
CA ARG A 431 -2.86 -17.30 -13.41
C ARG A 431 -1.82 -17.72 -12.36
N ASP A 432 -0.95 -16.81 -11.93
CA ASP A 432 0.09 -17.04 -10.92
C ASP A 432 -0.38 -16.70 -9.50
N GLY A 433 -1.58 -16.11 -9.35
CA GLY A 433 -2.19 -15.70 -8.09
C GLY A 433 -1.98 -14.23 -7.74
N ALA A 434 -1.40 -13.40 -8.60
CA ALA A 434 -1.31 -11.95 -8.38
C ALA A 434 -2.70 -11.32 -8.40
N ALA A 435 -3.04 -10.56 -7.36
CA ALA A 435 -4.26 -9.77 -7.34
C ALA A 435 -4.04 -8.40 -8.02
N ILE A 436 -5.10 -7.81 -8.58
CA ILE A 436 -5.09 -6.42 -9.06
C ILE A 436 -5.27 -5.47 -7.86
N PRO A 437 -4.24 -4.79 -7.32
CA PRO A 437 -4.44 -3.88 -6.19
C PRO A 437 -5.32 -2.69 -6.57
N PHE A 438 -6.41 -2.49 -5.83
CA PHE A 438 -7.24 -1.28 -5.88
C PHE A 438 -8.03 -1.12 -4.58
N GLY A 439 -8.48 0.10 -4.28
CA GLY A 439 -9.25 0.40 -3.08
C GLY A 439 -8.40 0.55 -1.81
N ARG A 440 -9.09 0.58 -0.66
CA ARG A 440 -8.49 0.81 0.66
C ARG A 440 -7.98 -0.48 1.32
N SER A 441 -7.20 -0.34 2.39
CA SER A 441 -6.73 -1.45 3.23
C SER A 441 -5.87 -2.48 2.51
N MET A 442 -5.14 -2.07 1.46
CA MET A 442 -4.22 -2.96 0.74
C MET A 442 -3.11 -3.52 1.63
N THR A 443 -2.86 -2.90 2.79
CA THR A 443 -1.87 -3.34 3.78
C THR A 443 -2.17 -4.74 4.36
N TYR A 444 -3.39 -5.25 4.19
CA TYR A 444 -3.79 -6.59 4.62
C TYR A 444 -3.42 -7.70 3.62
N ARG A 445 -2.87 -7.34 2.44
CA ARG A 445 -2.16 -8.25 1.53
C ARG A 445 -2.95 -9.51 1.19
N PHE A 446 -2.54 -10.65 1.73
CA PHE A 446 -3.17 -11.94 1.46
C PHE A 446 -4.58 -12.07 2.02
N ALA A 447 -5.11 -11.10 2.78
CA ALA A 447 -6.55 -11.02 3.07
C ALA A 447 -7.42 -10.96 1.80
N MET A 448 -6.86 -10.57 0.64
CA MET A 448 -7.56 -10.58 -0.64
C MET A 448 -8.18 -11.94 -0.98
N VAL A 449 -7.65 -13.06 -0.48
CA VAL A 449 -8.23 -14.41 -0.68
C VAL A 449 -8.97 -14.97 0.53
N ALA A 450 -9.29 -14.13 1.52
CA ALA A 450 -10.04 -14.56 2.70
C ALA A 450 -11.41 -15.15 2.34
N PHE A 451 -12.07 -14.59 1.30
CA PHE A 451 -13.30 -15.17 0.76
C PHE A 451 -13.13 -16.63 0.34
N TRP A 452 -12.06 -16.98 -0.38
CA TRP A 452 -11.82 -18.36 -0.81
C TRP A 452 -11.56 -19.31 0.36
N ALA A 453 -10.90 -18.82 1.41
CA ALA A 453 -10.68 -19.60 2.63
C ALA A 453 -12.00 -19.94 3.34
N VAL A 454 -12.91 -18.98 3.49
CA VAL A 454 -14.23 -19.25 4.10
C VAL A 454 -15.19 -19.97 3.15
N ALA A 455 -15.08 -19.77 1.83
CA ALA A 455 -15.83 -20.52 0.83
C ALA A 455 -15.50 -22.02 0.88
N ALA A 456 -14.23 -22.38 1.11
CA ALA A 456 -13.81 -23.75 1.36
C ALA A 456 -14.43 -24.31 2.66
N LEU A 457 -14.41 -23.53 3.75
CA LEU A 457 -15.01 -23.93 5.03
C LEU A 457 -16.50 -24.29 4.91
N VAL A 458 -17.27 -23.45 4.19
CA VAL A 458 -18.70 -23.69 4.01
C VAL A 458 -19.02 -24.65 2.86
N LYS A 459 -18.02 -25.13 2.11
CA LYS A 459 -18.18 -25.96 0.90
C LYS A 459 -19.08 -25.28 -0.14
N LEU A 460 -18.68 -24.09 -0.57
CA LEU A 460 -19.37 -23.34 -1.62
C LEU A 460 -19.27 -24.11 -2.95
N GLU A 461 -20.34 -24.06 -3.77
CA GLU A 461 -20.51 -24.97 -4.93
C GLU A 461 -20.36 -24.27 -6.29
N ALA A 462 -20.27 -22.93 -6.32
CA ALA A 462 -20.14 -22.15 -7.56
C ALA A 462 -18.91 -22.49 -8.40
N LEU A 463 -17.84 -22.94 -7.76
CA LEU A 463 -16.63 -23.45 -8.39
C LEU A 463 -16.27 -24.78 -7.74
N SER A 464 -15.58 -25.66 -8.46
CA SER A 464 -15.11 -26.92 -7.89
C SER A 464 -14.15 -26.65 -6.72
N MET A 465 -14.13 -27.53 -5.72
CA MET A 465 -13.19 -27.41 -4.60
C MET A 465 -11.72 -27.35 -5.05
N PRO A 466 -11.25 -28.13 -6.04
CA PRO A 466 -9.93 -27.97 -6.65
C PRO A 466 -9.63 -26.56 -7.17
N VAL A 467 -10.61 -25.88 -7.77
CA VAL A 467 -10.47 -24.50 -8.25
C VAL A 467 -10.36 -23.53 -7.07
N ILE A 468 -11.23 -23.66 -6.05
CA ILE A 468 -11.18 -22.83 -4.84
C ILE A 468 -9.82 -22.98 -4.13
N LYS A 469 -9.33 -24.22 -3.99
CA LYS A 469 -7.99 -24.52 -3.47
C LYS A 469 -6.91 -23.83 -4.29
N GLY A 470 -6.97 -23.96 -5.61
CA GLY A 470 -6.02 -23.32 -6.52
C GLY A 470 -5.98 -21.80 -6.37
N LEU A 471 -7.14 -21.13 -6.31
CA LEU A 471 -7.23 -19.67 -6.15
C LEU A 471 -6.61 -19.19 -4.82
N LEU A 472 -6.88 -19.90 -3.73
CA LEU A 472 -6.32 -19.59 -2.41
C LEU A 472 -4.80 -19.83 -2.38
N LEU A 473 -4.34 -21.02 -2.76
CA LEU A 473 -2.95 -21.42 -2.58
C LEU A 473 -2.01 -20.74 -3.59
N ARG A 474 -2.43 -20.50 -4.84
CA ARG A 474 -1.63 -19.70 -5.80
C ARG A 474 -1.37 -18.29 -5.28
N HIS A 475 -2.39 -17.62 -4.73
CA HIS A 475 -2.22 -16.28 -4.17
C HIS A 475 -1.25 -16.27 -2.98
N LEU A 476 -1.34 -17.25 -2.10
CA LEU A 476 -0.41 -17.38 -0.98
C LEU A 476 1.02 -17.66 -1.47
N ARG A 477 1.21 -18.54 -2.46
CA ARG A 477 2.52 -18.76 -3.12
C ARG A 477 3.07 -17.49 -3.73
N TRP A 478 2.23 -16.69 -4.38
CA TRP A 478 2.63 -15.41 -4.95
C TRP A 478 3.25 -14.53 -3.85
N TRP A 479 2.57 -14.34 -2.72
CA TRP A 479 3.10 -13.58 -1.56
C TRP A 479 4.32 -14.24 -0.91
N ALA A 480 4.42 -15.56 -0.93
CA ALA A 480 5.54 -16.33 -0.38
C ALA A 480 6.85 -16.12 -1.13
N ALA A 481 6.79 -15.73 -2.41
CA ALA A 481 7.97 -15.76 -3.26
C ALA A 481 9.10 -14.87 -2.71
N PRO A 482 10.37 -15.28 -2.87
CA PRO A 482 11.51 -14.57 -2.30
C PRO A 482 11.49 -13.08 -2.57
N GLU A 483 11.21 -12.64 -3.80
CA GLU A 483 11.22 -11.24 -4.23
C GLU A 483 10.24 -10.31 -3.49
N ARG A 484 9.28 -10.87 -2.73
CA ARG A 484 8.32 -10.11 -1.91
C ARG A 484 8.67 -10.08 -0.42
N ALA A 485 9.81 -10.65 -0.02
CA ALA A 485 10.30 -10.65 1.37
C ALA A 485 10.52 -9.24 1.96
N THR A 486 10.53 -8.19 1.13
CA THR A 486 10.64 -6.79 1.56
C THR A 486 9.44 -6.29 2.36
N MET A 487 8.34 -7.05 2.43
CA MET A 487 7.18 -6.71 3.27
C MET A 487 7.39 -6.98 4.76
N PHE A 488 8.48 -7.66 5.14
CA PHE A 488 8.83 -7.92 6.53
C PHE A 488 9.87 -6.93 7.05
N HIS A 489 9.71 -6.53 8.30
CA HIS A 489 10.76 -5.90 9.08
C HIS A 489 11.87 -6.90 9.42
N THR A 490 13.01 -6.39 9.89
CA THR A 490 14.17 -7.22 10.26
C THR A 490 13.89 -8.18 11.42
N ASN A 491 12.88 -7.91 12.24
CA ASN A 491 12.41 -8.81 13.30
C ASN A 491 11.41 -9.86 12.81
N GLY A 492 11.08 -9.90 11.52
CA GLY A 492 10.13 -10.84 10.92
C GLY A 492 8.66 -10.41 10.97
N CYS A 493 8.32 -9.30 11.63
CA CYS A 493 6.97 -8.76 11.65
C CYS A 493 6.61 -8.12 10.30
N LEU A 494 5.34 -8.20 9.89
CA LEU A 494 4.83 -7.50 8.71
C LEU A 494 4.88 -5.99 8.89
N SER A 495 5.17 -5.26 7.81
CA SER A 495 5.19 -3.79 7.80
C SER A 495 3.86 -3.19 7.35
N ILE A 496 3.59 -1.94 7.70
CA ILE A 496 2.54 -1.15 7.03
C ILE A 496 3.02 -0.85 5.59
N GLY A 497 2.20 -1.20 4.60
CA GLY A 497 2.53 -1.04 3.18
C GLY A 497 2.02 -2.22 2.35
N PHE A 498 2.45 -2.32 1.09
CA PHE A 498 2.01 -3.39 0.18
C PHE A 498 3.13 -4.43 -0.05
N LEU A 499 3.98 -4.24 -1.08
CA LEU A 499 5.16 -5.12 -1.28
C LEU A 499 6.37 -4.73 -0.42
N TYR A 500 6.36 -3.52 0.13
CA TYR A 500 7.41 -2.96 0.98
C TYR A 500 6.79 -1.93 1.94
N PRO A 501 7.51 -1.47 2.98
CA PRO A 501 7.01 -0.46 3.90
C PRO A 501 6.66 0.84 3.18
N ASN A 502 5.40 1.29 3.27
CA ASN A 502 4.96 2.50 2.60
C ASN A 502 3.83 3.19 3.38
N MET A 503 4.16 4.26 4.11
CA MET A 503 3.20 5.05 4.88
C MET A 503 2.37 6.02 4.02
N TYR A 504 2.71 6.26 2.75
CA TYR A 504 1.89 7.12 1.89
C TYR A 504 0.55 6.48 1.53
N MET A 505 0.49 5.15 1.49
CA MET A 505 -0.75 4.42 1.19
C MET A 505 -1.62 4.11 2.42
N SER A 506 -1.08 4.26 3.65
CA SER A 506 -1.78 3.87 4.88
C SER A 506 -3.06 4.68 5.11
N GLU A 507 -4.06 4.06 5.72
CA GLU A 507 -5.22 4.75 6.28
C GLU A 507 -4.98 5.25 7.71
N ASP A 508 -5.82 6.16 8.17
CA ASP A 508 -5.80 6.75 9.50
C ASP A 508 -6.02 5.72 10.63
N TYR A 509 -6.66 4.60 10.32
CA TYR A 509 -6.89 3.49 11.25
C TYR A 509 -5.80 2.40 11.20
N ASN A 510 -4.72 2.55 10.42
CA ASN A 510 -3.69 1.52 10.37
C ASN A 510 -2.68 1.69 11.52
N SER A 511 -2.74 0.79 12.50
CA SER A 511 -1.66 0.59 13.47
C SER A 511 -0.59 -0.36 12.92
N PRO A 512 0.61 -0.47 13.54
CA PRO A 512 1.59 -1.52 13.23
C PRO A 512 1.00 -2.93 13.29
N GLN A 513 0.05 -3.15 14.18
CA GLN A 513 -0.63 -4.43 14.40
C GLN A 513 -1.67 -4.70 13.31
N SER A 514 -2.10 -3.67 12.59
CA SER A 514 -3.27 -3.79 11.74
C SER A 514 -3.12 -4.78 10.59
N VAL A 515 -1.87 -4.97 10.14
CA VAL A 515 -1.47 -5.82 9.01
C VAL A 515 -1.85 -7.28 9.19
N TYR A 516 -2.12 -7.75 10.41
CA TYR A 516 -2.43 -9.14 10.72
C TYR A 516 -3.86 -9.58 10.37
N TRP A 517 -4.71 -8.68 9.86
CA TRP A 517 -5.96 -9.08 9.19
C TRP A 517 -5.74 -10.04 8.01
N CYS A 518 -4.54 -10.00 7.44
CA CYS A 518 -4.07 -10.97 6.46
C CYS A 518 -4.35 -12.43 6.89
N LEU A 519 -4.32 -12.72 8.20
CA LEU A 519 -4.55 -14.06 8.76
C LEU A 519 -5.98 -14.58 8.59
N LYS A 520 -6.95 -13.78 8.15
CA LYS A 520 -8.26 -14.30 7.71
C LYS A 520 -8.16 -15.38 6.65
N SER A 521 -7.14 -15.33 5.79
CA SER A 521 -6.94 -16.36 4.75
C SER A 521 -6.50 -17.72 5.31
N PHE A 522 -6.12 -17.77 6.59
CA PHE A 522 -5.71 -19.00 7.28
C PHE A 522 -6.85 -19.70 8.00
N VAL A 523 -8.08 -19.16 7.99
CA VAL A 523 -9.24 -19.85 8.60
C VAL A 523 -9.52 -21.21 7.96
N VAL A 524 -9.08 -21.43 6.72
CA VAL A 524 -9.16 -22.73 6.03
C VAL A 524 -8.48 -23.87 6.82
N LEU A 525 -7.53 -23.55 7.72
CA LEU A 525 -6.89 -24.54 8.59
C LEU A 525 -7.84 -25.19 9.60
N ALA A 526 -9.05 -24.63 9.79
CA ALA A 526 -10.11 -25.25 10.58
C ALA A 526 -10.67 -26.50 9.89
N LEU A 527 -10.43 -26.69 8.58
CA LEU A 527 -10.64 -27.98 7.91
C LEU A 527 -9.61 -28.99 8.43
N GLY A 528 -10.10 -30.12 8.95
CA GLY A 528 -9.28 -31.23 9.45
C GLY A 528 -8.41 -31.83 8.35
N ALA A 529 -7.29 -32.48 8.72
CA ALA A 529 -6.31 -33.00 7.75
C ALA A 529 -6.90 -33.97 6.70
N GLY A 530 -7.94 -34.71 7.06
CA GLY A 530 -8.66 -35.62 6.16
C GLY A 530 -9.76 -34.98 5.31
N ASP A 531 -10.00 -33.67 5.41
CA ASP A 531 -11.04 -33.00 4.62
C ASP A 531 -10.71 -33.02 3.11
N GLY A 532 -11.74 -33.16 2.27
CA GLY A 532 -11.61 -33.24 0.82
C GLY A 532 -10.87 -32.06 0.19
N PHE A 533 -10.89 -30.87 0.81
CA PHE A 533 -10.07 -29.73 0.38
C PHE A 533 -8.57 -30.07 0.39
N TRP A 534 -8.07 -30.73 1.44
CA TRP A 534 -6.66 -31.09 1.54
C TRP A 534 -6.31 -32.27 0.65
N GLN A 535 -7.25 -33.18 0.41
CA GLN A 535 -7.05 -34.40 -0.37
C GLN A 535 -7.16 -34.19 -1.89
N CYS A 536 -7.87 -33.16 -2.35
CA CYS A 536 -7.98 -32.88 -3.79
C CYS A 536 -6.72 -32.25 -4.37
N GLU A 537 -6.41 -32.54 -5.63
CA GLU A 537 -5.37 -31.84 -6.39
C GLU A 537 -5.87 -30.44 -6.79
N GLU A 538 -4.95 -29.48 -6.91
CA GLU A 538 -5.30 -28.15 -7.40
C GLU A 538 -5.65 -28.19 -8.89
N GLU A 539 -6.75 -27.55 -9.28
CA GLU A 539 -7.06 -27.31 -10.69
C GLU A 539 -6.38 -26.03 -11.20
N VAL A 540 -6.24 -25.94 -12.52
CA VAL A 540 -5.73 -24.74 -13.21
C VAL A 540 -6.60 -23.51 -12.93
N HIS A 541 -6.11 -22.33 -13.33
CA HIS A 541 -6.88 -21.10 -13.21
C HIS A 541 -8.20 -21.21 -14.01
N PRO A 542 -9.33 -20.64 -13.55
CA PRO A 542 -10.61 -20.74 -14.27
C PRO A 542 -10.57 -20.27 -15.73
N ALA A 543 -9.68 -19.33 -16.06
CA ALA A 543 -9.44 -18.86 -17.42
C ALA A 543 -8.90 -19.94 -18.38
N ASP A 544 -8.30 -21.01 -17.85
CA ASP A 544 -7.65 -22.07 -18.62
C ASP A 544 -8.43 -23.39 -18.58
N LEU A 545 -9.64 -23.39 -17.99
CA LEU A 545 -10.50 -24.56 -17.98
C LEU A 545 -11.06 -24.83 -19.39
N PRO A 546 -11.25 -26.10 -19.80
CA PRO A 546 -11.65 -26.48 -21.17
C PRO A 546 -13.06 -26.01 -21.63
N SER A 547 -13.77 -25.20 -20.86
CA SER A 547 -15.12 -24.72 -21.18
C SER A 547 -15.07 -23.63 -22.26
N SER A 548 -15.79 -23.85 -23.37
CA SER A 548 -15.81 -23.05 -24.59
C SER A 548 -16.46 -21.65 -24.47
N ALA A 549 -16.47 -21.04 -23.28
CA ALA A 549 -17.15 -19.77 -23.01
C ALA A 549 -16.27 -18.70 -22.33
N PHE A 550 -14.96 -18.93 -22.18
CA PHE A 550 -14.07 -17.91 -21.61
C PHE A 550 -14.02 -16.66 -22.49
N GLN A 551 -14.45 -15.54 -21.92
CA GLN A 551 -14.27 -14.21 -22.49
C GLN A 551 -13.12 -13.50 -21.76
N PRO A 552 -12.09 -13.03 -22.46
CA PRO A 552 -10.95 -12.37 -21.82
C PRO A 552 -11.31 -11.03 -21.19
N ALA A 553 -12.36 -10.34 -21.66
CA ALA A 553 -12.91 -9.16 -21.00
C ALA A 553 -14.35 -9.40 -20.55
N GLU A 554 -14.67 -8.95 -19.34
CA GLU A 554 -16.03 -9.04 -18.81
C GLU A 554 -16.41 -7.80 -17.98
N VAL A 555 -17.61 -7.26 -18.25
CA VAL A 555 -18.20 -6.18 -17.44
C VAL A 555 -18.73 -6.78 -16.15
N ILE A 556 -18.22 -6.30 -15.01
CA ILE A 556 -18.77 -6.59 -13.69
C ILE A 556 -19.52 -5.33 -13.26
N TRP A 557 -20.84 -5.36 -13.45
CA TRP A 557 -21.65 -4.15 -13.30
C TRP A 557 -21.71 -3.65 -11.87
N PRO A 558 -21.95 -4.44 -10.81
CA PRO A 558 -22.05 -3.92 -9.44
C PRO A 558 -20.87 -3.02 -9.00
N PRO A 559 -19.57 -3.40 -9.18
CA PRO A 559 -18.44 -2.53 -8.93
C PRO A 559 -18.18 -1.50 -10.04
N ARG A 560 -18.91 -1.55 -11.16
CA ARG A 560 -18.77 -0.68 -12.34
C ARG A 560 -17.36 -0.77 -12.94
N GLN A 561 -16.95 -2.01 -13.23
CA GLN A 561 -15.61 -2.35 -13.72
C GLN A 561 -15.66 -3.26 -14.95
N ILE A 562 -14.60 -3.26 -15.74
CA ILE A 562 -14.33 -4.28 -16.77
C ILE A 562 -13.07 -5.03 -16.34
N LEU A 563 -13.18 -6.33 -16.13
CA LEU A 563 -12.06 -7.19 -15.75
C LEU A 563 -11.48 -7.82 -17.01
N VAL A 564 -10.15 -7.72 -17.18
CA VAL A 564 -9.46 -8.16 -18.39
C VAL A 564 -8.36 -9.16 -18.04
N ASN A 565 -8.54 -10.38 -18.50
CA ASN A 565 -7.66 -11.54 -18.38
C ASN A 565 -7.13 -11.92 -19.77
N ASP A 566 -6.31 -11.07 -20.39
CA ASP A 566 -5.76 -11.33 -21.72
C ASP A 566 -4.44 -12.14 -21.68
N SER A 567 -3.83 -12.40 -22.83
CA SER A 567 -2.58 -13.17 -22.97
C SER A 567 -1.32 -12.37 -22.59
N VAL A 568 -1.39 -11.05 -22.60
CA VAL A 568 -0.26 -10.12 -22.47
C VAL A 568 -0.28 -9.38 -21.12
N HIS A 569 -1.46 -9.06 -20.60
CA HIS A 569 -1.70 -8.28 -19.40
C HIS A 569 -2.97 -8.65 -18.64
N HIS A 570 -2.93 -8.50 -17.31
CA HIS A 570 -4.06 -8.72 -16.42
C HIS A 570 -4.36 -7.47 -15.59
N TYR A 571 -5.52 -6.86 -15.86
CA TYR A 571 -5.90 -5.54 -15.36
C TYR A 571 -7.42 -5.36 -15.28
N LEU A 572 -7.84 -4.25 -14.66
CA LEU A 572 -9.23 -3.82 -14.65
C LEU A 572 -9.36 -2.37 -15.08
N LEU A 573 -10.49 -2.03 -15.70
CA LEU A 573 -10.94 -0.67 -15.99
C LEU A 573 -12.03 -0.26 -14.99
N SER A 574 -11.97 0.96 -14.45
CA SER A 574 -12.84 1.41 -13.35
C SER A 574 -13.51 2.76 -13.65
N SER A 575 -14.84 2.78 -13.65
CA SER A 575 -15.62 4.00 -13.91
C SER A 575 -16.52 4.44 -12.76
N GLY A 576 -16.88 3.57 -11.80
CA GLY A 576 -17.89 3.91 -10.78
C GLY A 576 -17.48 3.75 -9.32
N GLN A 577 -16.22 3.46 -9.02
CA GLN A 577 -15.74 3.41 -7.63
C GLN A 577 -15.46 4.81 -7.09
N GLY A 578 -15.78 5.06 -5.81
CA GLY A 578 -15.53 6.36 -5.17
C GLY A 578 -15.98 6.44 -3.72
N THR A 579 -15.46 7.43 -2.99
CA THR A 579 -15.91 7.74 -1.64
C THR A 579 -15.63 9.20 -1.28
N VAL A 580 -16.55 9.83 -0.54
CA VAL A 580 -16.33 11.16 0.04
C VAL A 580 -15.60 11.08 1.38
N LYS A 581 -15.41 9.89 1.96
CA LYS A 581 -14.67 9.73 3.21
C LYS A 581 -13.22 10.17 3.00
N PRO A 582 -12.64 10.99 3.90
CA PRO A 582 -11.32 11.61 3.70
C PRO A 582 -10.17 10.64 4.00
N PHE A 583 -10.14 9.49 3.32
CA PHE A 583 -9.00 8.58 3.41
C PHE A 583 -7.79 9.15 2.67
N LYS A 584 -6.60 8.88 3.21
CA LYS A 584 -5.35 9.18 2.52
C LYS A 584 -5.33 8.52 1.14
N ALA A 585 -4.98 9.30 0.13
CA ALA A 585 -4.87 8.87 -1.27
C ALA A 585 -6.15 8.25 -1.85
N ARG A 586 -7.36 8.66 -1.41
CA ARG A 586 -8.63 8.10 -1.90
C ARG A 586 -8.78 8.20 -3.43
N GLU A 587 -8.29 9.27 -4.03
CA GLU A 587 -8.33 9.51 -5.49
C GLU A 587 -7.48 8.48 -6.23
N ALA A 588 -6.33 8.11 -5.67
CA ALA A 588 -5.49 7.05 -6.23
C ALA A 588 -6.08 5.65 -6.02
N LYS A 589 -6.82 5.43 -4.92
CA LYS A 589 -7.42 4.14 -4.56
C LYS A 589 -8.67 3.81 -5.36
N TYR A 590 -9.43 4.82 -5.77
CA TYR A 590 -10.71 4.62 -6.48
C TYR A 590 -10.85 5.39 -7.80
N GLY A 591 -10.14 6.51 -7.96
CA GLY A 591 -10.30 7.45 -9.08
C GLY A 591 -9.52 7.10 -10.35
N LYS A 592 -8.59 6.14 -10.31
CA LYS A 592 -7.86 5.70 -11.51
C LYS A 592 -8.78 5.00 -12.50
N LEU A 593 -8.44 5.16 -13.77
CA LEU A 593 -9.14 4.58 -14.91
C LEU A 593 -8.79 3.10 -15.11
N ALA A 594 -7.58 2.69 -14.70
CA ALA A 594 -7.14 1.30 -14.77
C ALA A 594 -6.28 0.92 -13.56
N TYR A 595 -6.32 -0.36 -13.17
CA TYR A 595 -5.44 -0.96 -12.15
C TYR A 595 -4.87 -2.28 -12.69
N SER A 596 -3.63 -2.61 -12.31
CA SER A 596 -2.89 -3.74 -12.87
C SER A 596 -2.32 -4.64 -11.79
N SER A 597 -2.41 -5.95 -12.01
CA SER A 597 -1.77 -6.97 -11.16
C SER A 597 -0.24 -6.98 -11.24
N THR A 598 0.33 -6.46 -12.34
CA THR A 598 1.79 -6.32 -12.54
C THR A 598 2.30 -4.95 -12.10
N PHE A 599 1.54 -3.90 -12.43
CA PHE A 599 1.91 -2.51 -12.24
C PHE A 599 1.00 -1.87 -11.20
N GLY A 600 1.16 -2.28 -9.94
CA GLY A 600 0.36 -1.77 -8.84
C GLY A 600 0.33 -0.24 -8.82
N PHE A 601 -0.76 0.35 -8.34
CA PHE A 601 -0.98 1.78 -8.51
C PHE A 601 -0.04 2.66 -7.66
N SER A 602 0.13 3.93 -8.04
CA SER A 602 0.81 4.93 -7.21
C SER A 602 -0.14 5.82 -6.41
N VAL A 603 0.33 6.24 -5.22
CA VAL A 603 -0.31 7.18 -4.30
C VAL A 603 0.53 8.47 -4.21
N PRO A 604 -0.12 9.63 -3.94
CA PRO A 604 0.56 10.91 -3.87
C PRO A 604 1.48 11.04 -2.64
N THR A 605 2.63 11.67 -2.82
CA THR A 605 3.56 12.10 -1.75
C THR A 605 3.51 13.61 -1.48
N GLY A 606 2.82 14.36 -2.33
CA GLY A 606 2.73 15.82 -2.33
C GLY A 606 1.77 16.30 -3.43
N THR A 607 1.85 17.58 -3.81
CA THR A 607 0.87 18.23 -4.71
C THR A 607 1.40 18.52 -6.11
N LEU A 608 2.72 18.47 -6.33
CA LEU A 608 3.31 18.65 -7.66
C LEU A 608 3.02 17.42 -8.53
N LEU A 609 3.00 17.57 -9.85
CA LEU A 609 2.66 16.47 -10.77
C LEU A 609 3.48 15.18 -10.54
N HIS A 610 4.80 15.28 -10.32
CA HIS A 610 5.66 14.13 -10.03
C HIS A 610 5.43 13.54 -8.64
N GLN A 611 4.92 14.32 -7.69
CA GLN A 611 4.54 13.87 -6.35
C GLN A 611 3.16 13.23 -6.34
N LEU A 612 2.25 13.71 -7.18
CA LEU A 612 0.92 13.12 -7.39
C LEU A 612 0.99 11.77 -8.09
N ALA A 613 2.03 11.55 -8.91
CA ALA A 613 2.28 10.31 -9.64
C ALA A 613 1.02 9.81 -10.39
N PRO A 614 0.54 10.52 -11.42
CA PRO A 614 -0.75 10.25 -12.07
C PRO A 614 -0.71 9.02 -12.99
N ASP A 615 -0.28 7.86 -12.51
CA ASP A 615 -0.42 6.61 -13.27
C ASP A 615 -1.87 6.21 -13.40
N SER A 616 -2.20 5.73 -14.60
CA SER A 616 -3.52 5.24 -14.99
C SER A 616 -4.69 6.18 -14.68
N THR A 617 -4.46 7.49 -14.73
CA THR A 617 -5.48 8.51 -14.48
C THR A 617 -5.27 9.75 -15.36
N LEU A 618 -6.25 10.64 -15.34
CA LEU A 618 -6.22 11.94 -15.98
C LEU A 618 -5.99 13.04 -14.93
N ALA A 619 -5.01 13.89 -15.16
CA ALA A 619 -4.72 15.08 -14.35
C ALA A 619 -5.02 16.35 -15.15
N VAL A 620 -5.70 17.32 -14.54
CA VAL A 620 -6.11 18.58 -15.17
C VAL A 620 -5.56 19.76 -14.37
N SER A 621 -5.04 20.77 -15.06
CA SER A 621 -4.57 22.04 -14.48
C SER A 621 -5.09 23.23 -15.29
N ILE A 622 -5.43 24.32 -14.62
CA ILE A 622 -5.89 25.60 -15.22
C ILE A 622 -4.96 26.77 -14.88
N ASP A 623 -3.90 26.52 -14.13
CA ASP A 623 -2.96 27.51 -13.60
C ASP A 623 -1.53 27.21 -14.07
N ASN A 624 -1.41 26.75 -15.32
CA ASN A 624 -0.13 26.44 -15.96
C ASN A 624 0.72 25.39 -15.22
N GLY A 625 0.07 24.46 -14.51
CA GLY A 625 0.72 23.34 -13.83
C GLY A 625 1.13 23.61 -12.39
N GLU A 626 0.72 24.76 -11.80
CA GLU A 626 0.95 25.05 -10.38
C GLU A 626 0.11 24.15 -9.48
N SER A 627 -1.13 23.86 -9.86
CA SER A 627 -2.00 22.89 -9.20
C SER A 627 -2.61 21.90 -10.19
N TRP A 628 -2.91 20.71 -9.67
CA TRP A 628 -3.44 19.59 -10.46
C TRP A 628 -4.62 18.96 -9.75
N SER A 629 -5.68 18.70 -10.49
CA SER A 629 -6.80 17.88 -10.05
C SER A 629 -6.78 16.54 -10.78
N LEU A 630 -6.78 15.45 -10.02
CA LEU A 630 -6.87 14.10 -10.53
C LEU A 630 -8.33 13.65 -10.61
N ARG A 631 -8.62 12.70 -11.50
CA ARG A 631 -9.93 12.06 -11.56
C ARG A 631 -10.38 11.54 -10.21
N GLN A 632 -11.58 11.95 -9.79
CA GLN A 632 -12.21 11.55 -8.54
C GLN A 632 -13.74 11.66 -8.64
N SER A 633 -14.43 10.95 -7.76
CA SER A 633 -15.90 11.02 -7.59
C SER A 633 -16.69 10.97 -8.91
N PRO A 634 -16.54 9.89 -9.70
CA PRO A 634 -17.24 9.79 -10.97
C PRO A 634 -18.76 9.64 -10.76
N PHE A 635 -19.53 10.18 -11.70
CA PHE A 635 -20.99 10.15 -11.75
C PHE A 635 -21.47 9.82 -13.18
N ASP A 636 -22.78 9.67 -13.39
CA ASP A 636 -23.39 9.31 -14.69
C ASP A 636 -22.71 8.09 -15.33
N VAL A 637 -22.50 7.03 -14.55
CA VAL A 637 -21.83 5.82 -15.00
C VAL A 637 -22.77 4.98 -15.87
N GLY A 638 -22.33 4.63 -17.08
CA GLY A 638 -23.14 3.90 -18.04
C GLY A 638 -22.36 2.84 -18.81
N LEU A 639 -23.08 2.02 -19.58
CA LEU A 639 -22.49 1.12 -20.57
C LEU A 639 -22.65 1.71 -21.96
N VAL A 640 -21.67 1.47 -22.82
CA VAL A 640 -21.71 1.84 -24.24
C VAL A 640 -21.36 0.63 -25.09
N GLN A 641 -21.99 0.53 -26.26
CA GLN A 641 -21.67 -0.52 -27.21
C GLN A 641 -20.38 -0.20 -27.95
N VAL A 642 -19.55 -1.22 -28.13
CA VAL A 642 -18.26 -1.14 -28.81
C VAL A 642 -18.23 -2.21 -29.88
N LYS A 643 -17.99 -1.81 -31.13
CA LYS A 643 -17.75 -2.69 -32.25
C LYS A 643 -16.26 -2.77 -32.52
N THR A 644 -15.75 -3.98 -32.60
CA THR A 644 -14.36 -4.30 -32.91
C THR A 644 -14.32 -5.24 -34.11
N LEU A 645 -13.12 -5.50 -34.65
CA LEU A 645 -12.95 -6.48 -35.73
C LEU A 645 -13.47 -7.88 -35.36
N ASP A 646 -13.45 -8.22 -34.06
CA ASP A 646 -13.83 -9.54 -33.56
C ASP A 646 -15.29 -9.63 -33.08
N GLY A 647 -16.05 -8.53 -33.16
CA GLY A 647 -17.46 -8.49 -32.79
C GLY A 647 -17.85 -7.34 -31.88
N ALA A 648 -19.07 -7.42 -31.33
CA ALA A 648 -19.61 -6.44 -30.40
C ALA A 648 -19.18 -6.76 -28.95
N SER A 649 -18.79 -5.73 -28.21
CA SER A 649 -18.44 -5.75 -26.79
C SER A 649 -19.04 -4.52 -26.09
N SER A 650 -18.82 -4.40 -24.78
CA SER A 650 -19.29 -3.25 -24.00
C SER A 650 -18.10 -2.47 -23.42
N GLY A 651 -18.14 -1.15 -23.58
CA GLY A 651 -17.31 -0.19 -22.84
C GLY A 651 -18.07 0.37 -21.64
N ILE A 652 -17.35 1.09 -20.79
CA ILE A 652 -17.93 1.76 -19.61
C ILE A 652 -17.67 3.25 -19.65
N THR A 653 -18.70 4.05 -19.40
CA THR A 653 -18.65 5.52 -19.43
C THR A 653 -18.78 6.07 -18.02
N SER A 654 -18.19 7.24 -17.78
CA SER A 654 -18.41 8.05 -16.57
C SER A 654 -18.14 9.52 -16.85
N ARG A 655 -18.68 10.38 -15.99
CA ARG A 655 -18.36 11.80 -15.93
C ARG A 655 -17.65 12.12 -14.63
N TRP A 656 -16.84 13.17 -14.63
CA TRP A 656 -16.29 13.71 -13.40
C TRP A 656 -16.01 15.21 -13.54
N LYS A 657 -15.88 15.89 -12.40
CA LYS A 657 -15.52 17.31 -12.33
C LYS A 657 -14.17 17.47 -11.64
N PRO A 658 -13.17 18.10 -12.29
CA PRO A 658 -11.89 18.38 -11.64
C PRO A 658 -12.03 19.32 -10.43
N TRP A 659 -12.93 20.29 -10.50
CA TRP A 659 -13.29 21.15 -9.39
C TRP A 659 -14.80 21.27 -9.31
N SER A 660 -15.38 21.03 -8.14
CA SER A 660 -16.84 21.08 -7.96
C SER A 660 -17.45 22.47 -8.17
N TYR A 661 -16.63 23.52 -8.02
CA TYR A 661 -17.02 24.92 -8.15
C TYR A 661 -16.82 25.50 -9.56
N LEU A 662 -16.24 24.73 -10.50
CA LEU A 662 -16.09 25.12 -11.89
C LEU A 662 -17.02 24.30 -12.78
N ASP A 663 -17.45 24.91 -13.88
CA ASP A 663 -18.24 24.24 -14.92
C ASP A 663 -17.31 23.55 -15.93
N ILE A 664 -16.47 22.64 -15.43
CA ILE A 664 -15.61 21.78 -16.24
C ILE A 664 -16.02 20.34 -15.95
N VAL A 665 -16.57 19.67 -16.96
CA VAL A 665 -16.99 18.27 -16.91
C VAL A 665 -16.18 17.48 -17.92
N VAL A 666 -15.58 16.37 -17.48
CA VAL A 666 -14.85 15.46 -18.35
C VAL A 666 -15.68 14.19 -18.52
N ASP A 667 -16.20 13.96 -19.72
CA ASP A 667 -16.78 12.68 -20.10
C ASP A 667 -15.64 11.72 -20.40
N THR A 668 -15.71 10.49 -19.91
CA THR A 668 -14.70 9.46 -20.13
C THR A 668 -15.36 8.15 -20.54
N THR A 669 -14.89 7.57 -21.64
CA THR A 669 -15.23 6.20 -22.06
C THR A 669 -14.00 5.31 -21.96
N LEU A 670 -14.15 4.14 -21.35
CA LEU A 670 -13.12 3.12 -21.23
C LEU A 670 -13.51 1.88 -22.04
N ILE A 671 -12.60 1.43 -22.88
CA ILE A 671 -12.80 0.30 -23.81
C ILE A 671 -11.61 -0.65 -23.72
N SER A 672 -11.89 -1.95 -23.77
CA SER A 672 -10.88 -2.99 -23.95
C SER A 672 -11.33 -3.94 -25.05
N SER A 673 -10.41 -4.33 -25.93
CA SER A 673 -10.62 -5.39 -26.93
C SER A 673 -9.43 -6.35 -26.89
N PRO A 674 -9.35 -7.21 -25.87
CA PRO A 674 -8.16 -8.00 -25.59
C PRO A 674 -7.85 -9.07 -26.65
N VAL A 675 -8.83 -9.45 -27.49
CA VAL A 675 -8.62 -10.41 -28.58
C VAL A 675 -7.94 -9.72 -29.77
N THR A 676 -8.44 -8.54 -30.17
CA THR A 676 -7.90 -7.79 -31.31
C THR A 676 -6.61 -7.05 -30.96
N PHE A 677 -6.57 -6.43 -29.78
CA PHE A 677 -5.51 -5.54 -29.32
C PHE A 677 -5.03 -5.99 -27.92
N PRO A 678 -4.40 -7.17 -27.79
CA PRO A 678 -3.98 -7.70 -26.49
C PRO A 678 -2.99 -6.76 -25.78
N GLY A 679 -3.18 -6.55 -24.48
CA GLY A 679 -2.37 -5.61 -23.69
C GLY A 679 -2.74 -4.13 -23.88
N TRP A 680 -3.69 -3.79 -24.76
CA TRP A 680 -4.19 -2.43 -24.93
C TRP A 680 -5.55 -2.20 -24.26
N HIS A 681 -5.70 -1.00 -23.70
CA HIS A 681 -7.01 -0.40 -23.45
C HIS A 681 -7.05 1.03 -23.96
N PHE A 682 -8.27 1.51 -24.22
CA PHE A 682 -8.51 2.81 -24.84
C PHE A 682 -9.31 3.70 -23.89
N ARG A 683 -8.89 4.96 -23.84
CA ARG A 683 -9.50 6.01 -23.04
C ARG A 683 -9.91 7.12 -23.97
N ILE A 684 -11.17 7.48 -23.92
CA ILE A 684 -11.74 8.53 -24.76
C ILE A 684 -12.28 9.60 -23.84
N HIS A 685 -11.75 10.81 -23.95
CA HIS A 685 -12.13 11.93 -23.11
C HIS A 685 -12.77 13.04 -23.95
N LYS A 686 -13.87 13.61 -23.44
CA LYS A 686 -14.43 14.87 -23.93
C LYS A 686 -14.44 15.88 -22.79
N LEU A 687 -13.77 17.01 -22.98
CA LEU A 687 -13.83 18.12 -22.04
C LEU A 687 -15.00 19.03 -22.43
N ASN A 688 -15.92 19.25 -21.50
CA ASN A 688 -17.06 20.13 -21.67
C ASN A 688 -16.93 21.26 -20.66
N TYR A 689 -16.86 22.50 -21.14
CA TYR A 689 -16.87 23.70 -20.31
C TYR A 689 -17.55 24.85 -21.05
N SER A 690 -18.33 25.66 -20.33
CA SER A 690 -18.99 26.85 -20.89
C SER A 690 -18.07 28.07 -20.91
N SER A 691 -17.23 28.22 -19.89
CA SER A 691 -16.21 29.26 -19.78
C SER A 691 -15.10 28.81 -18.82
N LEU A 692 -13.91 29.36 -19.01
CA LEU A 692 -12.79 29.20 -18.09
C LEU A 692 -12.58 30.51 -17.32
N PRO A 693 -12.03 30.48 -16.08
CA PRO A 693 -11.65 31.69 -15.37
C PRO A 693 -10.75 32.58 -16.24
N SER A 694 -10.95 33.91 -16.20
CA SER A 694 -10.25 34.86 -17.09
C SER A 694 -8.73 34.85 -16.97
N TRP A 695 -8.20 34.39 -15.84
CA TRP A 695 -6.76 34.22 -15.59
C TRP A 695 -6.18 32.90 -16.12
N THR A 696 -7.02 32.01 -16.68
CA THR A 696 -6.58 30.72 -17.24
C THR A 696 -5.81 30.96 -18.53
N ALA A 697 -4.48 31.00 -18.44
CA ALA A 697 -3.62 31.15 -19.63
C ALA A 697 -3.67 29.89 -20.53
N SER A 698 -3.80 28.71 -19.93
CA SER A 698 -3.96 27.45 -20.62
C SER A 698 -4.59 26.39 -19.73
N LEU A 699 -5.44 25.56 -20.30
CA LEU A 699 -5.88 24.31 -19.68
C LEU A 699 -4.86 23.23 -20.06
N GLN A 700 -4.31 22.51 -19.08
CA GLN A 700 -3.37 21.41 -19.31
C GLN A 700 -4.01 20.09 -18.88
N VAL A 701 -3.77 19.04 -19.66
CA VAL A 701 -4.24 17.68 -19.40
C VAL A 701 -3.06 16.73 -19.50
N VAL A 702 -2.89 15.86 -18.50
CA VAL A 702 -1.87 14.80 -18.49
C VAL A 702 -2.57 13.46 -18.29
N ASP A 703 -2.42 12.57 -19.26
CA ASP A 703 -2.92 11.19 -19.21
C ASP A 703 -1.74 10.26 -18.95
N GLY A 704 -1.81 9.44 -17.90
CA GLY A 704 -0.72 8.55 -17.51
C GLY A 704 -1.00 7.09 -17.83
N GLY A 705 0.01 6.41 -18.41
CA GLY A 705 0.07 4.96 -18.49
C GLY A 705 0.31 4.31 -17.13
N PHE A 706 0.70 3.05 -17.11
CA PHE A 706 1.04 2.36 -15.86
C PHE A 706 2.42 2.76 -15.35
N ALA A 707 2.55 2.92 -14.03
CA ALA A 707 3.84 3.11 -13.38
C ALA A 707 4.66 1.82 -13.40
N ILE A 708 5.88 1.87 -13.93
CA ILE A 708 6.76 0.70 -14.08
C ILE A 708 8.08 0.92 -13.36
N ALA A 709 8.64 -0.15 -12.78
CA ALA A 709 9.90 -0.11 -12.05
C ALA A 709 11.04 0.47 -12.92
N SER A 710 11.78 1.44 -12.37
CA SER A 710 12.79 2.22 -13.11
C SER A 710 14.25 1.93 -12.71
N THR A 711 14.52 0.70 -12.27
CA THR A 711 15.86 0.29 -11.80
C THR A 711 16.36 -0.99 -12.48
N THR A 712 17.66 -1.03 -12.76
CA THR A 712 18.35 -2.19 -13.31
C THR A 712 18.42 -3.33 -12.29
N GLU A 713 18.86 -4.54 -12.68
CA GLU A 713 19.11 -5.63 -11.73
C GLU A 713 20.09 -5.21 -10.62
N LYS A 714 21.10 -4.39 -10.97
CA LYS A 714 22.09 -3.84 -10.04
C LYS A 714 21.54 -2.69 -9.18
N GLY A 715 20.28 -2.29 -9.38
CA GLY A 715 19.64 -1.19 -8.67
C GLY A 715 20.01 0.21 -9.17
N LEU A 716 20.63 0.32 -10.35
CA LEU A 716 20.99 1.60 -10.98
C LEU A 716 19.78 2.19 -11.72
N PHE A 717 19.77 3.50 -11.95
CA PHE A 717 18.81 4.13 -12.86
C PHE A 717 19.02 3.64 -14.29
N PHE A 718 17.95 3.65 -15.09
CA PHE A 718 18.05 3.36 -16.51
C PHE A 718 18.98 4.38 -17.19
N PRO A 719 19.91 3.92 -18.05
CA PRO A 719 20.60 4.82 -18.96
C PRO A 719 19.56 5.51 -19.86
N GLU A 720 19.90 6.70 -20.36
CA GLU A 720 19.06 7.46 -21.29
C GLU A 720 19.09 6.75 -22.67
N ALA A 721 18.28 5.69 -22.82
CA ALA A 721 18.20 4.92 -24.06
C ALA A 721 17.32 5.68 -25.07
N THR A 722 17.80 5.76 -26.32
CA THR A 722 17.15 6.51 -27.42
C THR A 722 16.46 5.61 -28.45
N GLU A 723 16.76 4.30 -28.46
CA GLU A 723 16.08 3.32 -29.32
C GLU A 723 15.68 2.08 -28.51
N VAL A 724 14.51 1.53 -28.84
CA VAL A 724 13.96 0.33 -28.18
C VAL A 724 14.66 -0.88 -28.75
N ASP A 725 15.47 -1.55 -27.93
CA ASP A 725 15.99 -2.86 -28.25
C ASP A 725 15.22 -3.95 -27.48
N PHE A 726 14.57 -4.82 -28.24
CA PHE A 726 13.89 -6.01 -27.73
C PHE A 726 14.81 -7.25 -27.73
N ASP A 727 16.10 -7.10 -28.08
CA ASP A 727 17.07 -8.19 -28.26
C ASP A 727 17.61 -8.83 -26.96
N GLY A 728 17.24 -8.29 -25.79
CA GLY A 728 17.24 -9.05 -24.54
C GLY A 728 18.51 -9.06 -23.70
N THR A 729 19.45 -8.12 -23.87
CA THR A 729 20.65 -8.08 -23.00
C THR A 729 20.49 -7.25 -21.72
N GLU A 730 19.81 -6.10 -21.77
CA GLU A 730 19.26 -5.41 -20.58
C GLU A 730 18.02 -4.61 -21.04
N CYS A 731 16.81 -5.21 -20.94
CA CYS A 731 15.53 -4.72 -21.50
C CYS A 731 15.06 -3.36 -20.95
N TYR A 732 15.78 -2.29 -21.23
CA TYR A 732 15.51 -0.94 -20.75
C TYR A 732 15.52 0.03 -21.94
N SER A 733 14.33 0.44 -22.34
CA SER A 733 14.17 1.41 -23.40
C SER A 733 13.16 2.47 -23.00
N VAL A 734 13.49 3.72 -23.29
CA VAL A 734 12.53 4.82 -23.31
C VAL A 734 12.46 5.32 -24.74
N SER A 735 11.30 5.22 -25.37
CA SER A 735 11.08 5.84 -26.69
C SER A 735 9.94 6.81 -26.57
N ALA A 736 10.24 8.11 -26.55
CA ALA A 736 9.28 9.17 -26.77
C ALA A 736 9.44 9.65 -28.22
N LYS A 737 8.56 9.22 -29.12
CA LYS A 737 8.50 9.68 -30.52
C LYS A 737 7.19 10.42 -30.69
N GLU A 738 7.26 11.75 -30.85
CA GLU A 738 6.19 12.76 -31.01
C GLU A 738 4.87 12.50 -30.24
N ARG A 739 4.15 11.42 -30.54
CA ARG A 739 2.83 11.05 -30.00
C ARG A 739 2.77 9.70 -29.28
N ARG A 740 3.89 9.01 -29.05
CA ARG A 740 3.95 7.71 -28.37
C ARG A 740 5.13 7.62 -27.41
N CYS A 741 4.91 7.00 -26.25
CA CYS A 741 5.92 6.75 -25.23
C CYS A 741 5.88 5.29 -24.77
N LEU A 742 7.03 4.62 -24.68
CA LEU A 742 7.18 3.26 -24.15
C LEU A 742 8.31 3.19 -23.13
N VAL A 743 8.07 2.51 -22.01
CA VAL A 743 9.07 2.14 -21.01
C VAL A 743 9.07 0.62 -20.87
N VAL A 744 10.23 0.00 -21.12
CA VAL A 744 10.44 -1.45 -20.91
C VAL A 744 11.36 -1.64 -19.70
N SER A 745 11.04 -2.64 -18.87
CA SER A 745 11.87 -3.05 -17.74
C SER A 745 11.81 -4.57 -17.57
N ARG A 746 12.62 -5.12 -16.66
CA ARG A 746 12.49 -6.53 -16.23
C ARG A 746 11.11 -6.93 -15.68
N LYS A 747 10.28 -5.96 -15.31
CA LYS A 747 8.92 -6.19 -14.77
C LYS A 747 7.83 -6.15 -15.85
N GLY A 748 8.20 -5.91 -17.11
CA GLY A 748 7.25 -5.83 -18.22
C GLY A 748 7.46 -4.60 -19.09
N ALA A 749 6.41 -4.20 -19.82
CA ALA A 749 6.38 -2.99 -20.62
C ALA A 749 5.15 -2.14 -20.25
N SER A 750 5.31 -0.82 -20.25
CA SER A 750 4.24 0.16 -20.08
C SER A 750 4.37 1.22 -21.16
N GLY A 751 3.30 1.46 -21.91
CA GLY A 751 3.30 2.40 -23.02
C GLY A 751 2.01 3.22 -23.10
N ILE A 752 2.09 4.33 -23.82
CA ILE A 752 0.97 5.23 -24.09
C ILE A 752 1.11 5.83 -25.49
N ALA A 753 -0.01 6.00 -26.18
CA ALA A 753 -0.08 6.51 -27.54
C ALA A 753 -1.27 7.46 -27.69
N ASP A 754 -1.04 8.60 -28.34
CA ASP A 754 -2.12 9.49 -28.75
C ASP A 754 -2.70 8.99 -30.08
N LEU A 755 -3.97 8.60 -30.05
CA LEU A 755 -4.72 8.04 -31.18
C LEU A 755 -5.76 9.04 -31.73
N SER A 756 -5.72 10.28 -31.25
CA SER A 756 -6.55 11.37 -31.77
C SER A 756 -6.21 11.67 -33.24
N SER A 757 -7.09 12.35 -33.99
CA SER A 757 -6.73 12.80 -35.34
C SER A 757 -5.52 13.76 -35.30
N ALA A 758 -4.79 13.87 -36.42
CA ALA A 758 -3.63 14.76 -36.48
C ALA A 758 -4.02 16.23 -36.20
N SER A 759 -5.18 16.68 -36.69
CA SER A 759 -5.71 18.01 -36.43
C SER A 759 -5.96 18.26 -34.94
N VAL A 760 -6.58 17.31 -34.24
CA VAL A 760 -6.78 17.38 -32.79
C VAL A 760 -5.42 17.50 -32.10
N ALA A 761 -4.48 16.61 -32.41
CA ALA A 761 -3.21 16.55 -31.70
C ALA A 761 -2.37 17.81 -31.85
N GLU A 762 -2.37 18.43 -33.04
CA GLU A 762 -1.72 19.71 -33.30
C GLU A 762 -2.40 20.84 -32.51
N GLN A 763 -3.73 20.91 -32.49
CA GLN A 763 -4.48 21.89 -31.69
C GLN A 763 -4.19 21.76 -30.19
N LEU A 764 -3.97 20.52 -29.71
CA LEU A 764 -3.71 20.21 -28.32
C LEU A 764 -2.23 20.28 -27.93
N ALA A 765 -1.34 20.60 -28.86
CA ALA A 765 0.11 20.56 -28.66
C ALA A 765 0.55 19.28 -27.92
N THR A 766 0.04 18.12 -28.35
CA THR A 766 0.29 16.85 -27.67
C THR A 766 1.77 16.51 -27.69
N SER A 767 2.30 16.10 -26.54
CA SER A 767 3.65 15.56 -26.39
C SER A 767 3.64 14.29 -25.56
N ALA A 768 4.43 13.31 -25.98
CA ALA A 768 4.66 12.08 -25.23
C ALA A 768 5.96 12.19 -24.42
N GLU A 769 5.89 11.92 -23.12
CA GLU A 769 7.02 12.10 -22.19
C GLU A 769 7.10 10.91 -21.21
N VAL A 770 8.22 10.77 -20.50
CA VAL A 770 8.33 9.91 -19.32
C VAL A 770 8.42 10.77 -18.07
N LEU A 771 7.38 10.71 -17.25
CA LEU A 771 7.39 11.30 -15.91
C LEU A 771 8.20 10.40 -14.97
N ARG A 772 9.06 11.02 -14.15
CA ARG A 772 9.77 10.36 -13.05
C ARG A 772 9.11 10.77 -11.74
N PRO A 773 8.27 9.91 -11.13
CA PRO A 773 7.65 10.23 -9.85
C PRO A 773 8.66 10.26 -8.71
N ASP A 774 8.24 10.87 -7.60
CA ASP A 774 8.97 10.71 -6.33
C ASP A 774 9.07 9.23 -5.94
N PRO A 775 10.17 8.83 -5.28
CA PRO A 775 10.27 7.50 -4.69
C PRO A 775 9.12 7.22 -3.72
N ASN A 776 8.76 5.95 -3.60
CA ASN A 776 7.73 5.44 -2.71
C ASN A 776 6.28 5.87 -3.02
N THR A 777 6.05 6.49 -4.18
CA THR A 777 4.69 6.72 -4.68
C THR A 777 3.99 5.40 -5.03
N ASN A 778 4.69 4.44 -5.64
CA ASN A 778 4.08 3.21 -6.16
C ASN A 778 4.02 2.05 -5.13
N LEU A 779 2.92 1.27 -5.10
CA LEU A 779 2.74 0.20 -4.12
C LEU A 779 3.65 -1.04 -4.32
N MET A 780 4.13 -1.27 -5.54
CA MET A 780 4.89 -2.48 -5.91
C MET A 780 6.37 -2.22 -6.21
N ALA A 781 6.75 -0.98 -6.57
CA ALA A 781 8.13 -0.60 -6.81
C ALA A 781 8.46 0.73 -6.12
N SER A 782 9.56 0.79 -5.36
CA SER A 782 9.93 2.02 -4.65
C SER A 782 10.41 3.15 -5.57
N ARG A 783 10.72 2.85 -6.83
CA ARG A 783 11.11 3.81 -7.88
C ARG A 783 10.47 3.40 -9.19
N THR A 784 9.78 4.33 -9.83
CA THR A 784 9.06 4.08 -11.08
C THR A 784 9.33 5.13 -12.14
N GLN A 785 8.85 4.86 -13.34
CA GLN A 785 8.65 5.79 -14.45
C GLN A 785 7.20 5.64 -14.93
N ILE A 786 6.60 6.72 -15.41
CA ILE A 786 5.23 6.72 -15.95
C ILE A 786 5.29 7.30 -17.37
N PRO A 787 4.96 6.51 -18.42
CA PRO A 787 4.69 7.06 -19.74
C PRO A 787 3.48 8.01 -19.65
N ILE A 788 3.61 9.24 -20.12
CA ILE A 788 2.52 10.22 -20.10
C ILE A 788 2.30 10.85 -21.48
N LEU A 789 1.07 11.29 -21.72
CA LEU A 789 0.74 12.25 -22.77
C LEU A 789 0.36 13.57 -22.11
N ARG A 790 1.10 14.63 -22.43
CA ARG A 790 0.80 16.00 -22.02
C ARG A 790 0.15 16.75 -23.17
N ARG A 791 -0.96 17.42 -22.87
CA ARG A 791 -1.75 18.22 -23.82
C ARG A 791 -2.01 19.60 -23.23
N LYS A 792 -1.92 20.63 -24.06
CA LYS A 792 -2.11 22.04 -23.67
C LYS A 792 -3.14 22.69 -24.59
N PHE A 793 -4.20 23.19 -24.00
CA PHE A 793 -5.31 23.88 -24.65
C PHE A 793 -5.16 25.38 -24.42
N LEU A 794 -5.18 26.16 -25.50
CA LEU A 794 -5.25 27.62 -25.42
C LEU A 794 -6.73 28.03 -25.52
N PRO A 795 -7.33 28.66 -24.48
CA PRO A 795 -8.76 28.98 -24.45
C PRO A 795 -9.26 29.80 -25.65
N GLN A 796 -8.35 30.57 -26.26
CA GLN A 796 -8.58 31.37 -27.47
C GLN A 796 -8.83 30.56 -28.76
N LEU A 797 -8.60 29.24 -28.75
CA LEU A 797 -8.83 28.35 -29.90
C LEU A 797 -10.25 27.75 -29.94
N GLY A 798 -11.14 28.11 -29.00
CA GLY A 798 -12.51 27.59 -28.92
C GLY A 798 -12.61 26.26 -28.16
N ASN A 799 -13.84 25.73 -28.03
CA ASN A 799 -14.09 24.43 -27.40
C ASN A 799 -13.74 23.32 -28.40
N PRO A 800 -12.85 22.37 -28.09
CA PRO A 800 -12.65 21.21 -28.95
C PRO A 800 -13.89 20.31 -28.82
N ASP A 801 -14.81 20.41 -29.78
CA ASP A 801 -15.91 19.43 -29.95
C ASP A 801 -15.38 18.01 -30.28
N GLU A 802 -14.07 17.87 -30.46
CA GLU A 802 -13.36 16.64 -30.81
C GLU A 802 -12.91 15.85 -29.57
N PHE A 803 -12.93 14.52 -29.69
CA PHE A 803 -12.55 13.61 -28.62
C PHE A 803 -11.02 13.47 -28.52
N ILE A 804 -10.52 13.40 -27.28
CA ILE A 804 -9.14 12.99 -26.99
C ILE A 804 -9.12 11.48 -26.89
N VAL A 805 -8.33 10.83 -27.72
CA VAL A 805 -8.23 9.37 -27.75
C VAL A 805 -6.83 8.95 -27.33
N THR A 806 -6.73 8.24 -26.22
CA THR A 806 -5.49 7.68 -25.70
C THR A 806 -5.56 6.15 -25.74
N GLY A 807 -4.56 5.52 -26.36
CA GLY A 807 -4.26 4.10 -26.19
C GLY A 807 -3.22 3.91 -25.08
N VAL A 808 -3.47 3.02 -24.14
CA VAL A 808 -2.49 2.63 -23.11
C VAL A 808 -2.17 1.16 -23.31
N PHE A 809 -0.87 0.86 -23.33
CA PHE A 809 -0.34 -0.48 -23.50
C PHE A 809 0.34 -0.96 -22.24
N ALA A 810 0.21 -2.23 -21.93
CA ALA A 810 0.93 -2.88 -20.85
C ALA A 810 1.21 -4.34 -21.17
N SER A 811 2.31 -4.87 -20.64
CA SER A 811 2.60 -6.30 -20.68
C SER A 811 3.29 -6.76 -19.40
N GLY A 812 2.83 -7.87 -18.83
CA GLY A 812 3.49 -8.52 -17.68
C GLY A 812 4.74 -9.32 -18.05
N HIS A 813 4.92 -9.62 -19.33
CA HIS A 813 6.03 -10.41 -19.85
C HIS A 813 6.90 -9.53 -20.77
N PRO A 814 8.02 -8.99 -20.27
CA PRO A 814 8.84 -8.10 -21.09
C PRO A 814 9.36 -8.85 -22.33
N CYS A 815 9.34 -8.19 -23.48
CA CYS A 815 9.90 -8.67 -24.74
C CYS A 815 9.32 -10.00 -25.25
N SER A 816 8.10 -10.40 -24.85
CA SER A 816 7.42 -11.50 -25.54
C SER A 816 7.11 -11.10 -26.99
N GLN A 817 7.22 -12.04 -27.93
CA GLN A 817 6.94 -11.78 -29.34
C GLN A 817 5.53 -11.18 -29.53
N GLU A 818 4.56 -11.69 -28.79
CA GLU A 818 3.19 -11.19 -28.77
C GLU A 818 3.08 -9.74 -28.29
N ALA A 819 3.77 -9.38 -27.19
CA ALA A 819 3.81 -8.01 -26.69
C ALA A 819 4.47 -7.03 -27.67
N VAL A 820 5.55 -7.46 -28.33
CA VAL A 820 6.24 -6.66 -29.36
C VAL A 820 5.34 -6.44 -30.58
N CYS A 821 4.71 -7.50 -31.09
CA CYS A 821 3.76 -7.42 -32.19
C CYS A 821 2.59 -6.50 -31.85
N SER A 822 2.00 -6.65 -30.65
CA SER A 822 0.87 -5.82 -30.20
C SER A 822 1.25 -4.35 -30.05
N TRP A 823 2.42 -4.02 -29.48
CA TRP A 823 2.87 -2.63 -29.40
C TRP A 823 3.08 -2.01 -30.78
N ASN A 824 3.59 -2.76 -31.75
CA ASN A 824 3.86 -2.24 -33.09
C ASN A 824 2.59 -2.11 -33.97
N ALA A 825 1.46 -2.69 -33.54
CA ALA A 825 0.18 -2.63 -34.25
C ALA A 825 -0.94 -2.08 -33.35
N PRO A 826 -0.88 -0.81 -32.89
CA PRO A 826 -2.03 -0.18 -32.24
C PRO A 826 -3.20 -0.04 -33.23
N PRO A 827 -4.45 0.14 -32.76
CA PRO A 827 -5.55 0.47 -33.65
C PRO A 827 -5.27 1.74 -34.43
N THR A 828 -5.80 1.78 -35.64
CA THR A 828 -5.53 2.84 -36.62
C THR A 828 -6.65 3.87 -36.69
N GLU A 829 -7.89 3.46 -36.36
CA GLU A 829 -9.04 4.35 -36.33
C GLU A 829 -9.97 4.03 -35.15
N ILE A 830 -10.44 5.09 -34.46
CA ILE A 830 -11.43 5.02 -33.40
C ILE A 830 -12.51 6.07 -33.69
N SER A 831 -13.74 5.63 -33.95
CA SER A 831 -14.84 6.50 -34.36
C SER A 831 -16.12 6.25 -33.55
N PHE A 832 -16.99 7.25 -33.47
CA PHE A 832 -18.29 7.15 -32.81
C PHE A 832 -19.40 7.46 -33.78
N SER A 833 -20.30 6.50 -34.03
CA SER A 833 -21.47 6.70 -34.89
C SER A 833 -22.66 5.90 -34.36
N GLY A 834 -23.86 6.50 -34.39
CA GLY A 834 -25.09 5.82 -33.97
C GLY A 834 -25.11 5.31 -32.52
N GLY A 835 -24.34 5.93 -31.61
CA GLY A 835 -24.23 5.47 -30.21
C GLY A 835 -23.23 4.32 -29.99
N VAL A 836 -22.46 3.95 -31.02
CA VAL A 836 -21.52 2.82 -31.00
C VAL A 836 -20.10 3.33 -31.28
N TRP A 837 -19.15 2.93 -30.45
CA TRP A 837 -17.73 3.11 -30.73
C TRP A 837 -17.24 2.02 -31.68
N THR A 838 -16.48 2.37 -32.72
CA THR A 838 -15.86 1.40 -33.63
C THR A 838 -14.34 1.52 -33.54
N LEU A 839 -13.65 0.39 -33.36
CA LEU A 839 -12.19 0.29 -33.34
C LEU A 839 -11.74 -0.61 -34.49
N THR A 840 -10.84 -0.11 -35.34
CA THR A 840 -10.28 -0.85 -36.49
C THR A 840 -8.76 -0.82 -36.56
#